data_AF-M1X5T8-F1
#
_entry.id   AF-M1X5T8-F1
#
_cell.length_a   1.000
_cell.length_b   1.000
_cell.length_c   1.000
_cell.angle_alpha   90.00
_cell.angle_beta   90.00
_cell.angle_gamma   90.00
#
_symmetry.space_group_name_H-M   'P 1'
#
loop_
_entity.id
_entity.type
_entity.pdbx_description
1 polymer ?
#
loop_
_entity_poly.entity_id
_entity_poly.type
_entity_poly.pdbx_seq_one_letter_code
_entity_poly.pdbx_strand_id
1 'polypeptide(L)'
;MGVITLQSVAKDFGIKEILKEASFSLDANDKVGFIGTNGSGKSTLLKIIAGLETIDSGTISVTPNTSITYLPQQPDLDPECTVLEEVFAGDGEQMALIKKYEYISRHLALNPEDEDLMFHLSSVMQKMDVLNAWNLETNAKIILSKLGITHFDAKVGTLSGGYRKRIALATALLSEPDFLLMDEPTNHLDAESVEWLQSYLNHYHGALLLITHDRYFLDRVTNRIIEIDRGDVYSYPGSYSYYLEKKALAEGSIASSKRKLQGILRRELEWLKRGPKARSTKQKARIERIQSMQATKFKKAQEKVDISTPSRRIGKKVIELNSITKIYSNHILIQDFTYEFSSEDRIGIIGGNGVGKSTLMDMITGRLQPDAGKVEIGTTIHIGYFDQHSEDLLVGVNDSQRVIDYVKEKGGEYIQESCGNYITASQMLERFLFNGSQQYSPINKLSGGEKRRLFLLRVLMSAPNVLILDEPTNDLDVQTLAVLEEYLEEFNGCIIIVSHDRYFLDRTIDKVFVFSEKGKIREYPGNYSIYLDHKRAEEDEQQKNSKVTENNNNKSKKILNNNTQTPQEEISKRHRLSNWQRKEFISLEDKIMQLELKKSEVEAEIERSTDINYSQIQIKYDQLEVIKHEIDVATERWLELAEINN
;
A
#
# COMPACT_ATOMS: atom_id res chain seq x y z
N MET A 1 14.49 25.65 -10.21
CA MET A 1 14.15 26.71 -9.23
C MET A 1 13.15 26.08 -8.29
N GLY A 2 13.38 26.20 -6.97
CA GLY A 2 12.51 25.55 -5.98
C GLY A 2 11.13 26.16 -5.99
N VAL A 3 10.09 25.32 -6.11
CA VAL A 3 8.67 25.75 -6.09
C VAL A 3 8.32 26.30 -4.70
N ILE A 4 8.77 25.60 -3.66
CA ILE A 4 8.54 25.98 -2.26
C ILE A 4 9.84 25.79 -1.46
N THR A 5 10.13 26.76 -0.59
CA THR A 5 11.19 26.64 0.42
C THR A 5 10.66 27.01 1.78
N LEU A 6 10.80 26.09 2.74
CA LEU A 6 10.53 26.29 4.15
C LEU A 6 11.86 26.46 4.90
N GLN A 7 11.97 27.51 5.71
CA GLN A 7 13.15 27.79 6.52
C GLN A 7 12.77 27.92 7.99
N SER A 8 13.33 27.04 8.82
CA SER A 8 13.19 27.01 10.28
C SER A 8 11.74 27.14 10.75
N VAL A 9 10.83 26.41 10.10
CA VAL A 9 9.41 26.44 10.41
C VAL A 9 9.13 25.66 11.69
N ALA A 10 8.54 26.33 12.69
CA ALA A 10 8.09 25.69 13.91
C ALA A 10 6.58 25.86 14.10
N LYS A 11 5.97 24.82 14.67
CA LYS A 11 4.55 24.78 15.01
C LYS A 11 4.34 24.04 16.31
N ASP A 12 3.72 24.71 17.27
CA ASP A 12 3.37 24.17 18.57
C ASP A 12 1.88 24.38 18.88
N PHE A 13 1.19 23.30 19.26
CA PHE A 13 -0.19 23.34 19.74
C PHE A 13 -0.26 23.35 21.27
N GLY A 14 0.85 23.59 21.95
CA GLY A 14 0.99 23.73 23.41
C GLY A 14 1.02 22.41 24.17
N ILE A 15 0.25 21.40 23.75
CA ILE A 15 0.25 20.06 24.35
C ILE A 15 1.30 19.15 23.69
N LYS A 16 1.60 19.39 22.41
CA LYS A 16 2.53 18.61 21.60
C LYS A 16 3.20 19.52 20.59
N GLU A 17 4.52 19.63 20.69
CA GLU A 17 5.36 20.32 19.73
C GLU A 17 5.43 19.46 18.45
N ILE A 18 4.87 19.96 17.35
CA ILE A 18 4.71 19.19 16.11
C ILE A 18 5.95 19.33 15.23
N LEU A 19 6.46 20.55 15.07
CA LEU A 19 7.63 20.87 14.26
C LEU A 19 8.55 21.78 15.06
N LYS A 20 9.83 21.41 15.18
CA LYS A 20 10.78 22.15 16.03
C LYS A 20 11.65 23.17 15.30
N GLU A 21 11.92 22.96 14.01
CA GLU A 21 12.73 23.84 13.14
C GLU A 21 12.84 23.24 11.72
N ALA A 22 11.70 22.88 11.12
CA ALA A 22 11.68 22.18 9.83
C ALA A 22 12.23 23.07 8.70
N SER A 23 13.24 22.57 7.99
CA SER A 23 13.82 23.25 6.83
C SER A 23 13.96 22.29 5.66
N PHE A 24 13.26 22.58 4.56
CA PHE A 24 13.40 21.84 3.31
C PHE A 24 12.95 22.68 2.11
N SER A 25 13.52 22.38 0.95
CA SER A 25 13.11 22.92 -0.34
C SER A 25 12.54 21.81 -1.22
N LEU A 26 11.63 22.18 -2.12
CA LEU A 26 11.00 21.30 -3.12
C LEU A 26 11.23 21.89 -4.51
N ASP A 27 11.69 21.07 -5.45
CA ASP A 27 11.83 21.45 -6.85
C ASP A 27 10.60 21.06 -7.70
N ALA A 28 10.47 21.62 -8.91
CA ALA A 28 9.28 21.49 -9.75
C ALA A 28 8.96 20.06 -10.22
N ASN A 29 9.93 19.15 -10.21
CA ASN A 29 9.75 17.75 -10.60
C ASN A 29 9.95 16.79 -9.41
N ASP A 30 10.00 17.33 -8.19
CA ASP A 30 10.15 16.50 -6.99
C ASP A 30 8.86 15.74 -6.69
N LYS A 31 8.98 14.43 -6.47
CA LYS A 31 7.88 13.55 -6.03
C LYS A 31 8.21 13.06 -4.64
N VAL A 32 7.73 13.79 -3.64
CA VAL A 32 8.11 13.59 -2.25
C VAL A 32 7.07 12.79 -1.49
N GLY A 33 7.50 11.68 -0.88
CA GLY A 33 6.70 10.94 0.09
C GLY A 33 6.94 11.43 1.51
N PHE A 34 5.89 11.76 2.25
CA PHE A 34 5.96 12.13 3.66
C PHE A 34 5.62 10.94 4.57
N ILE A 35 6.55 10.61 5.47
CA ILE A 35 6.44 9.47 6.37
C ILE A 35 6.59 9.95 7.82
N GLY A 36 5.86 9.31 8.73
CA GLY A 36 5.94 9.59 10.16
C GLY A 36 4.91 8.77 10.93
N THR A 37 4.98 8.84 12.26
CA THR A 37 3.99 8.22 13.13
C THR A 37 2.65 8.95 13.09
N ASN A 38 1.57 8.26 13.44
CA ASN A 38 0.28 8.93 13.57
C ASN A 38 0.33 10.05 14.62
N GLY A 39 -0.21 11.22 14.24
CA GLY A 39 -0.12 12.44 15.05
C GLY A 39 1.29 13.06 15.10
N SER A 40 2.20 12.74 14.18
CA SER A 40 3.47 13.46 14.00
C SER A 40 3.30 14.83 13.32
N GLY A 41 2.10 15.12 12.79
CA GLY A 41 1.77 16.41 12.15
C GLY A 41 1.89 16.47 10.64
N LYS A 42 1.90 15.33 9.93
CA LYS A 42 2.01 15.30 8.47
C LYS A 42 0.88 16.10 7.79
N SER A 43 -0.37 15.86 8.17
CA SER A 43 -1.54 16.59 7.66
C SER A 43 -1.50 18.07 8.03
N THR A 44 -0.98 18.41 9.21
CA THR A 44 -0.77 19.81 9.63
C THR A 44 0.26 20.49 8.72
N LEU A 45 1.38 19.82 8.41
CA LEU A 45 2.38 20.35 7.50
C LEU A 45 1.80 20.58 6.10
N LEU A 46 0.97 19.66 5.60
CA LEU A 46 0.24 19.86 4.34
C LEU A 46 -0.64 21.12 4.36
N LYS A 47 -1.41 21.31 5.44
CA LYS A 47 -2.28 22.49 5.61
C LYS A 47 -1.49 23.79 5.69
N ILE A 48 -0.33 23.77 6.34
CA ILE A 48 0.60 24.90 6.39
C ILE A 48 1.10 25.24 4.98
N ILE A 49 1.50 24.23 4.20
CA ILE A 49 1.99 24.44 2.83
C ILE A 49 0.86 24.91 1.89
N ALA A 50 -0.35 24.41 2.09
CA ALA A 50 -1.55 24.83 1.36
C ALA A 50 -2.04 26.24 1.76
N GLY A 51 -1.45 26.87 2.78
CA GLY A 51 -1.85 28.19 3.28
C GLY A 51 -3.15 28.19 4.11
N LEU A 52 -3.66 27.02 4.49
CA LEU A 52 -4.85 26.87 5.33
C LEU A 52 -4.56 27.07 6.81
N GLU A 53 -3.30 26.96 7.21
CA GLU A 53 -2.88 27.04 8.61
C GLU A 53 -1.68 27.97 8.78
N THR A 54 -1.68 28.76 9.86
CA THR A 54 -0.61 29.73 10.15
C THR A 54 0.55 29.10 10.89
N ILE A 55 1.73 29.65 10.69
CA ILE A 55 2.98 29.22 11.32
C ILE A 55 3.26 30.08 12.56
N ASP A 56 3.92 29.51 13.57
CA ASP A 56 4.28 30.26 14.79
C ASP A 56 5.65 30.95 14.64
N SER A 57 6.62 30.30 13.99
CA SER A 57 7.92 30.88 13.63
C SER A 57 8.50 30.28 12.33
N GLY A 58 9.35 31.05 11.64
CA GLY A 58 9.98 30.66 10.38
C GLY A 58 9.42 31.40 9.16
N THR A 59 9.86 31.01 7.97
CA THR A 59 9.38 31.59 6.70
C THR A 59 9.07 30.52 5.67
N ILE A 60 7.98 30.71 4.93
CA ILE A 60 7.63 29.94 3.74
C ILE A 60 7.70 30.89 2.55
N SER A 61 8.47 30.49 1.55
CA SER A 61 8.53 31.17 0.26
C SER A 61 7.98 30.24 -0.81
N VAL A 62 6.99 30.73 -1.55
CA VAL A 62 6.37 30.06 -2.69
C VAL A 62 6.71 30.87 -3.93
N THR A 63 7.05 30.19 -5.01
CA THR A 63 7.33 30.86 -6.28
C THR A 63 6.06 31.58 -6.78
N PRO A 64 6.16 32.86 -7.21
CA PRO A 64 4.99 33.57 -7.71
C PRO A 64 4.41 32.87 -8.95
N ASN A 65 3.08 32.86 -9.06
CA ASN A 65 2.31 32.25 -10.16
C ASN A 65 2.27 30.72 -10.21
N THR A 66 2.56 30.01 -9.11
CA THR A 66 2.37 28.56 -9.02
C THR A 66 0.95 28.21 -8.56
N SER A 67 0.27 27.32 -9.27
CA SER A 67 -1.00 26.75 -8.82
C SER A 67 -0.74 25.61 -7.80
N ILE A 68 -1.38 25.70 -6.63
CA ILE A 68 -1.29 24.70 -5.57
C ILE A 68 -2.68 24.12 -5.33
N THR A 69 -2.82 22.80 -5.47
CA THR A 69 -4.06 22.10 -5.15
C THR A 69 -3.84 21.15 -3.99
N TYR A 70 -4.72 21.21 -2.98
CA TYR A 70 -4.68 20.36 -1.80
C TYR A 70 -5.88 19.42 -1.76
N LEU A 71 -5.59 18.12 -1.69
CA LEU A 71 -6.57 17.06 -1.45
C LEU A 71 -6.53 16.66 0.03
N PRO A 72 -7.51 17.09 0.85
CA PRO A 72 -7.62 16.69 2.25
C PRO A 72 -8.07 15.23 2.41
N GLN A 73 -7.79 14.64 3.58
CA GLN A 73 -8.21 13.27 3.91
C GLN A 73 -9.74 13.10 3.86
N GLN A 74 -10.47 14.09 4.36
CA GLN A 74 -11.93 14.19 4.28
C GLN A 74 -12.28 15.45 3.48
N PRO A 75 -12.72 15.31 2.22
CA PRO A 75 -13.12 16.45 1.41
C PRO A 75 -14.46 17.01 1.87
N ASP A 76 -14.52 18.33 1.93
CA ASP A 76 -15.77 19.07 2.12
C ASP A 76 -16.33 19.39 0.73
N LEU A 77 -17.36 18.66 0.32
CA LEU A 77 -18.01 18.79 -0.99
C LEU A 77 -19.45 19.24 -0.79
N ASP A 78 -19.99 20.02 -1.72
CA ASP A 78 -21.38 20.47 -1.64
C ASP A 78 -22.33 19.26 -1.83
N PRO A 79 -23.17 18.93 -0.83
CA PRO A 79 -24.07 17.78 -0.92
C PRO A 79 -25.16 17.92 -2.00
N GLU A 80 -25.47 19.14 -2.44
CA GLU A 80 -26.53 19.40 -3.43
C GLU A 80 -26.05 19.32 -4.88
N CYS A 81 -24.74 19.45 -5.12
CA CYS A 81 -24.14 19.34 -6.46
C CYS A 81 -24.18 17.90 -7.00
N THR A 82 -24.22 17.78 -8.33
CA THR A 82 -23.97 16.49 -8.98
C THR A 82 -22.47 16.19 -9.05
N VAL A 83 -22.12 14.93 -9.32
CA VAL A 83 -20.71 14.51 -9.45
C VAL A 83 -19.96 15.36 -10.48
N LEU A 84 -20.52 15.55 -11.68
CA LEU A 84 -19.88 16.40 -12.69
C LEU A 84 -19.78 17.84 -12.22
N GLU A 85 -20.81 18.37 -11.58
CA GLU A 85 -20.82 19.75 -11.10
C GLU A 85 -19.73 20.03 -10.08
N GLU A 86 -19.49 19.10 -9.18
CA GLU A 86 -18.44 19.21 -8.18
C GLU A 86 -17.04 19.14 -8.80
N VAL A 87 -16.82 18.23 -9.77
CA VAL A 87 -15.51 18.11 -10.46
C VAL A 87 -15.12 19.38 -11.20
N PHE A 88 -16.11 20.12 -11.71
CA PHE A 88 -15.86 21.38 -12.39
C PHE A 88 -16.01 22.62 -11.50
N ALA A 89 -16.23 22.46 -10.19
CA ALA A 89 -16.39 23.59 -9.27
C ALA A 89 -15.14 24.50 -9.24
N GLY A 90 -13.96 23.97 -9.57
CA GLY A 90 -12.70 24.72 -9.69
C GLY A 90 -12.58 25.58 -10.97
N ASP A 91 -13.22 25.18 -12.07
CA ASP A 91 -13.07 25.79 -13.41
C ASP A 91 -14.31 26.60 -13.83
N GLY A 92 -14.84 27.41 -12.89
CA GLY A 92 -16.18 28.00 -12.95
C GLY A 92 -16.62 28.66 -14.27
N GLU A 93 -15.72 29.20 -15.10
CA GLU A 93 -16.07 29.73 -16.42
C GLU A 93 -16.37 28.65 -17.46
N GLN A 94 -15.58 27.57 -17.51
CA GLN A 94 -15.79 26.46 -18.44
C GLN A 94 -17.02 25.64 -18.05
N MET A 95 -17.24 25.44 -16.75
CA MET A 95 -18.44 24.76 -16.27
C MET A 95 -19.72 25.53 -16.60
N ALA A 96 -19.70 26.85 -16.41
CA ALA A 96 -20.84 27.69 -16.75
C ALA A 96 -21.19 27.60 -18.25
N LEU A 97 -20.19 27.40 -19.12
CA LEU A 97 -20.39 27.18 -20.55
C LEU A 97 -20.96 25.79 -20.85
N ILE A 98 -20.45 24.73 -20.22
CA ILE A 98 -20.97 23.36 -20.37
C ILE A 98 -22.43 23.28 -19.90
N LYS A 99 -22.76 23.81 -18.71
CA LYS A 99 -24.14 23.86 -18.21
C LYS A 99 -25.07 24.62 -19.14
N LYS A 100 -24.61 25.77 -19.66
CA LYS A 100 -25.40 26.57 -20.62
C LYS A 100 -25.62 25.79 -21.91
N TYR A 101 -24.60 25.07 -22.40
CA TYR A 101 -24.73 24.21 -23.58
C TYR A 101 -25.74 23.09 -23.36
N GLU A 102 -25.65 22.34 -22.25
CA GLU A 102 -26.62 21.27 -21.95
C GLU A 102 -28.04 21.79 -21.77
N TYR A 103 -28.19 22.94 -21.08
CA TYR A 103 -29.48 23.59 -20.92
C TYR A 103 -30.09 23.96 -22.27
N ILE A 104 -29.33 24.67 -23.13
CA ILE A 104 -29.81 25.09 -24.45
C ILE A 104 -30.11 23.86 -25.32
N SER A 105 -29.25 22.83 -25.30
CA SER A 105 -29.45 21.59 -26.05
C SER A 105 -30.73 20.84 -25.65
N ARG A 106 -30.99 20.73 -24.34
CA ARG A 106 -32.22 20.12 -23.81
C ARG A 106 -33.48 20.92 -24.18
N HIS A 107 -33.39 22.25 -24.17
CA HIS A 107 -34.49 23.12 -24.58
C HIS A 107 -34.74 23.10 -26.10
N LEU A 108 -33.68 23.04 -26.91
CA LEU A 108 -33.77 22.91 -28.37
C LEU A 108 -34.36 21.56 -28.79
N ALA A 109 -34.10 20.49 -28.02
CA ALA A 109 -34.70 19.17 -28.24
C ALA A 109 -36.23 19.16 -28.01
N LEU A 110 -36.74 20.06 -27.16
CA LEU A 110 -38.17 20.23 -26.89
C LEU A 110 -38.82 21.22 -27.88
N ASN A 111 -38.09 22.26 -28.30
CA ASN A 111 -38.56 23.30 -29.22
C ASN A 111 -37.54 23.55 -30.36
N PRO A 112 -37.68 22.87 -31.52
CA PRO A 112 -36.68 22.93 -32.60
C PRO A 112 -36.63 24.23 -33.42
N GLU A 113 -37.67 25.06 -33.35
CA GLU A 113 -37.83 26.25 -34.23
C GLU A 113 -37.42 27.58 -33.58
N ASP A 114 -36.80 27.54 -32.40
CA ASP A 114 -36.46 28.75 -31.64
C ASP A 114 -35.12 29.35 -32.13
N GLU A 115 -35.19 30.39 -32.97
CA GLU A 115 -34.02 31.05 -33.58
C GLU A 115 -33.07 31.69 -32.56
N ASP A 116 -33.61 32.20 -31.45
CA ASP A 116 -32.81 32.81 -30.37
C ASP A 116 -31.95 31.77 -29.64
N LEU A 117 -32.49 30.57 -29.38
CA LEU A 117 -31.74 29.47 -28.77
C LEU A 117 -30.63 28.96 -29.69
N MET A 118 -30.86 28.93 -31.01
CA MET A 118 -29.82 28.57 -31.99
C MET A 118 -28.67 29.59 -32.02
N PHE A 119 -28.97 30.89 -31.97
CA PHE A 119 -27.94 31.92 -31.90
C PHE A 119 -27.12 31.80 -30.60
N HIS A 120 -27.80 31.62 -29.46
CA HIS A 120 -27.14 31.41 -28.17
C HIS A 120 -26.27 30.14 -28.16
N LEU A 121 -26.74 29.03 -28.74
CA LEU A 121 -25.97 27.79 -28.88
C LEU A 121 -24.69 28.02 -29.68
N SER A 122 -24.76 28.71 -30.82
CA SER A 122 -23.59 29.03 -31.64
C SER A 122 -22.53 29.83 -30.87
N SER A 123 -22.96 30.81 -30.06
CA SER A 123 -22.07 31.63 -29.25
C SER A 123 -21.40 30.85 -28.12
N VAL A 124 -22.11 29.89 -27.52
CA VAL A 124 -21.59 29.02 -26.47
C VAL A 124 -20.61 28.01 -27.08
N MET A 125 -20.94 27.39 -28.22
CA MET A 125 -20.04 26.48 -28.93
C MET A 125 -18.71 27.15 -29.29
N GLN A 126 -18.75 28.38 -29.84
CA GLN A 126 -17.54 29.12 -30.16
C GLN A 126 -16.66 29.39 -28.93
N LYS A 127 -17.29 29.73 -27.79
CA LYS A 127 -16.56 29.93 -26.52
C LYS A 127 -16.02 28.61 -25.95
N MET A 128 -16.76 27.52 -26.10
CA MET A 128 -16.31 26.18 -25.69
C MET A 128 -15.10 25.71 -26.51
N ASP A 129 -15.07 25.99 -27.82
CA ASP A 129 -13.93 25.68 -28.68
C ASP A 129 -12.69 26.50 -28.31
N VAL A 130 -12.85 27.81 -28.04
CA VAL A 130 -11.73 28.67 -27.62
C VAL A 130 -11.11 28.20 -26.30
N LEU A 131 -11.95 27.76 -25.35
CA LEU A 131 -11.52 27.30 -24.03
C LEU A 131 -11.24 25.79 -23.97
N ASN A 132 -11.31 25.06 -25.09
CA ASN A 132 -11.20 23.60 -25.17
C ASN A 132 -12.06 22.84 -24.14
N ALA A 133 -13.24 23.37 -23.81
CA ALA A 133 -14.11 22.85 -22.76
C ALA A 133 -14.59 21.41 -23.05
N TRP A 134 -14.68 21.02 -24.33
CA TRP A 134 -15.02 19.66 -24.77
C TRP A 134 -14.03 18.59 -24.30
N ASN A 135 -12.74 18.92 -24.36
CA ASN A 135 -11.70 17.99 -23.94
C ASN A 135 -11.72 17.82 -22.43
N LEU A 136 -12.01 18.88 -21.68
CA LEU A 136 -12.13 18.84 -20.23
C LEU A 136 -13.30 17.97 -19.78
N GLU A 137 -14.46 18.10 -20.43
CA GLU A 137 -15.62 17.24 -20.12
C GLU A 137 -15.32 15.76 -20.36
N THR A 138 -14.69 15.47 -21.51
CA THR A 138 -14.30 14.11 -21.88
C THR A 138 -13.26 13.56 -20.90
N ASN A 139 -12.23 14.35 -20.56
CA ASN A 139 -11.19 13.98 -19.62
C ASN A 139 -11.74 13.74 -18.22
N ALA A 140 -12.67 14.58 -17.75
CA ALA A 140 -13.35 14.40 -16.47
C ALA A 140 -14.10 13.07 -16.43
N LYS A 141 -14.87 12.74 -17.48
CA LYS A 141 -15.58 11.46 -17.58
C LYS A 141 -14.62 10.26 -17.62
N ILE A 142 -13.48 10.39 -18.32
CA ILE A 142 -12.44 9.35 -18.35
C ILE A 142 -11.85 9.14 -16.95
N ILE A 143 -11.42 10.20 -16.27
CA ILE A 143 -10.83 10.14 -14.92
C ILE A 143 -11.81 9.54 -13.92
N LEU A 144 -13.05 10.04 -13.90
CA LEU A 144 -14.11 9.51 -13.04
C LEU A 144 -14.39 8.03 -13.31
N SER A 145 -14.47 7.63 -14.59
CA SER A 145 -14.66 6.24 -14.97
C SER A 145 -13.50 5.34 -14.51
N LYS A 146 -12.25 5.81 -14.62
CA LYS A 146 -11.06 5.09 -14.14
C LYS A 146 -11.00 4.99 -12.61
N LEU A 147 -11.58 5.95 -11.91
CA LEU A 147 -11.78 5.91 -10.46
C LEU A 147 -13.01 5.07 -10.05
N GLY A 148 -13.70 4.43 -11.00
CA GLY A 148 -14.85 3.55 -10.74
C GLY A 148 -16.17 4.29 -10.55
N ILE A 149 -16.27 5.56 -10.94
CA ILE A 149 -17.51 6.33 -10.89
C ILE A 149 -18.15 6.34 -12.28
N THR A 150 -19.31 5.70 -12.39
CA THR A 150 -20.09 5.58 -13.65
C THR A 150 -21.32 6.48 -13.66
N HIS A 151 -21.81 6.89 -12.49
CA HIS A 151 -22.99 7.75 -12.35
C HIS A 151 -22.60 9.22 -12.18
N PHE A 152 -22.60 9.94 -13.30
CA PHE A 152 -22.16 11.32 -13.39
C PHE A 152 -23.20 12.36 -12.89
N ASP A 153 -24.48 11.99 -12.91
CA ASP A 153 -25.60 12.86 -12.51
C ASP A 153 -26.08 12.63 -11.06
N ALA A 154 -25.45 11.70 -10.34
CA ALA A 154 -25.80 11.42 -8.95
C ALA A 154 -25.46 12.62 -8.05
N LYS A 155 -26.30 12.87 -7.03
CA LYS A 155 -26.03 13.89 -6.02
C LYS A 155 -24.93 13.44 -5.06
N VAL A 156 -23.96 14.31 -4.79
CA VAL A 156 -22.82 14.03 -3.89
C VAL A 156 -23.28 13.63 -2.47
N GLY A 157 -24.38 14.23 -1.97
CA GLY A 157 -24.95 13.90 -0.67
C GLY A 157 -25.34 12.41 -0.50
N THR A 158 -25.73 11.74 -1.59
CA THR A 158 -26.15 10.32 -1.56
C THR A 158 -24.99 9.32 -1.60
N LEU A 159 -23.79 9.79 -1.91
CA LEU A 159 -22.60 8.95 -2.10
C LEU A 159 -21.87 8.71 -0.78
N SER A 160 -21.28 7.52 -0.65
CA SER A 160 -20.46 7.17 0.50
C SER A 160 -19.17 8.01 0.56
N GLY A 161 -18.55 8.11 1.73
CA GLY A 161 -17.33 8.92 1.93
C GLY A 161 -16.18 8.56 0.97
N GLY A 162 -16.03 7.28 0.62
CA GLY A 162 -15.04 6.83 -0.37
C GLY A 162 -15.30 7.36 -1.78
N TYR A 163 -16.57 7.43 -2.21
CA TYR A 163 -16.95 8.04 -3.48
C TYR A 163 -16.70 9.56 -3.46
N ARG A 164 -17.03 10.24 -2.37
CA ARG A 164 -16.72 11.67 -2.20
C ARG A 164 -15.21 11.94 -2.34
N LYS A 165 -14.38 11.08 -1.74
CA LYS A 165 -12.92 11.17 -1.88
C LYS A 165 -12.43 10.96 -3.32
N ARG A 166 -13.02 10.01 -4.06
CA ARG A 166 -12.73 9.80 -5.49
C ARG A 166 -13.11 11.01 -6.34
N ILE A 167 -14.22 11.68 -6.03
CA ILE A 167 -14.64 12.92 -6.72
C ILE A 167 -13.66 14.05 -6.44
N ALA A 168 -13.28 14.25 -5.18
CA ALA A 168 -12.27 15.24 -4.80
C ALA A 168 -10.91 14.96 -5.47
N LEU A 169 -10.50 13.69 -5.56
CA LEU A 169 -9.31 13.27 -6.28
C LEU A 169 -9.42 13.60 -7.78
N ALA A 170 -10.55 13.29 -8.42
CA ALA A 170 -10.78 13.62 -9.83
C ALA A 170 -10.67 15.13 -10.07
N THR A 171 -11.28 15.93 -9.19
CA THR A 171 -11.22 17.40 -9.22
C THR A 171 -9.78 17.90 -9.12
N ALA A 172 -9.01 17.37 -8.18
CA ALA A 172 -7.62 17.76 -7.98
C ALA A 172 -6.73 17.40 -9.19
N LEU A 173 -6.96 16.23 -9.81
CA LEU A 173 -6.20 15.78 -10.98
C LEU A 173 -6.57 16.56 -12.25
N LEU A 174 -7.84 16.96 -12.39
CA LEU A 174 -8.33 17.75 -13.53
C LEU A 174 -7.73 19.16 -13.56
N SER A 175 -7.50 19.76 -12.39
CA SER A 175 -6.94 21.11 -12.27
C SER A 175 -5.49 21.25 -12.77
N GLU A 176 -4.82 20.13 -13.10
CA GLU A 176 -3.43 20.05 -13.56
C GLU A 176 -2.49 21.08 -12.87
N PRO A 177 -2.38 21.07 -11.54
CA PRO A 177 -1.65 22.10 -10.82
C PRO A 177 -0.14 21.99 -11.05
N ASP A 178 0.63 23.04 -10.74
CA ASP A 178 2.09 22.97 -10.71
C ASP A 178 2.58 22.19 -9.49
N PHE A 179 1.80 22.25 -8.40
CA PHE A 179 2.10 21.57 -7.14
C PHE A 179 0.87 20.89 -6.55
N LEU A 180 0.94 19.56 -6.47
CA LEU A 180 -0.14 18.71 -5.96
C LEU A 180 0.19 18.19 -4.56
N LEU A 181 -0.70 18.47 -3.61
CA LEU A 181 -0.62 18.04 -2.23
C LEU A 181 -1.72 17.00 -1.96
N MET A 182 -1.36 15.77 -1.58
CA MET A 182 -2.35 14.71 -1.32
C MET A 182 -2.17 14.06 0.05
N ASP A 183 -3.25 14.02 0.82
CA ASP A 183 -3.31 13.37 2.13
C ASP A 183 -4.05 12.01 2.03
N GLU A 184 -3.29 10.92 2.09
CA GLU A 184 -3.75 9.52 2.01
C GLU A 184 -4.66 9.21 0.80
N PRO A 185 -4.28 9.53 -0.45
CA PRO A 185 -5.19 9.41 -1.60
C PRO A 185 -5.56 7.96 -1.95
N THR A 186 -4.77 6.98 -1.50
CA THR A 186 -4.97 5.55 -1.73
C THR A 186 -6.09 4.94 -0.89
N ASN A 187 -6.47 5.57 0.23
CA ASN A 187 -7.48 4.99 1.13
C ASN A 187 -8.85 4.94 0.44
N HIS A 188 -9.54 3.81 0.60
CA HIS A 188 -10.85 3.52 0.00
C HIS A 188 -10.87 3.45 -1.55
N LEU A 189 -9.71 3.38 -2.19
CA LEU A 189 -9.60 3.07 -3.61
C LEU A 189 -9.50 1.56 -3.83
N ASP A 190 -10.09 1.10 -4.93
CA ASP A 190 -9.95 -0.29 -5.36
C ASP A 190 -8.54 -0.54 -5.91
N ALA A 191 -8.10 -1.80 -5.92
CA ALA A 191 -6.75 -2.14 -6.37
C ALA A 191 -6.46 -1.67 -7.81
N GLU A 192 -7.46 -1.69 -8.70
CA GLU A 192 -7.32 -1.22 -10.09
C GLU A 192 -7.22 0.32 -10.17
N SER A 193 -8.03 1.04 -9.38
CA SER A 193 -7.96 2.50 -9.30
C SER A 193 -6.65 2.98 -8.70
N VAL A 194 -6.09 2.25 -7.73
CA VAL A 194 -4.74 2.52 -7.20
C VAL A 194 -3.66 2.31 -8.26
N GLU A 195 -3.75 1.25 -9.08
CA GLU A 195 -2.78 1.03 -10.17
C GLU A 195 -2.83 2.16 -11.20
N TRP A 196 -4.04 2.54 -11.59
CA TRP A 196 -4.25 3.64 -12.53
C TRP A 196 -3.68 4.95 -11.97
N LEU A 197 -3.96 5.27 -10.69
CA LEU A 197 -3.44 6.47 -10.03
C LEU A 197 -1.91 6.46 -9.95
N GLN A 198 -1.30 5.30 -9.65
CA GLN A 198 0.16 5.14 -9.68
C GLN A 198 0.72 5.47 -11.07
N SER A 199 0.15 4.91 -12.13
CA SER A 199 0.59 5.18 -13.51
C SER A 199 0.40 6.64 -13.90
N TYR A 200 -0.71 7.27 -13.50
CA TYR A 200 -0.99 8.67 -13.77
C TYR A 200 0.05 9.59 -13.11
N LEU A 201 0.26 9.43 -11.79
CA LEU A 201 1.21 10.26 -11.04
C LEU A 201 2.66 10.02 -11.42
N ASN A 202 2.98 8.84 -11.98
CA ASN A 202 4.32 8.60 -12.50
C ASN A 202 4.62 9.45 -13.75
N HIS A 203 3.62 9.75 -14.57
CA HIS A 203 3.75 10.62 -15.75
C HIS A 203 3.47 12.09 -15.46
N TYR A 204 2.98 12.42 -14.26
CA TYR A 204 2.76 13.79 -13.85
C TYR A 204 4.07 14.60 -13.78
N HIS A 205 4.05 15.78 -14.40
CA HIS A 205 5.20 16.66 -14.59
C HIS A 205 5.36 17.76 -13.53
N GLY A 206 4.37 17.94 -12.65
CA GLY A 206 4.44 18.89 -11.56
C GLY A 206 5.12 18.32 -10.31
N ALA A 207 5.27 19.18 -9.30
CA ALA A 207 5.79 18.78 -8.01
C ALA A 207 4.67 18.07 -7.25
N LEU A 208 5.00 16.95 -6.60
CA LEU A 208 4.05 16.11 -5.90
C LEU A 208 4.52 15.93 -4.47
N LEU A 209 3.63 16.18 -3.51
CA LEU A 209 3.85 15.86 -2.12
C LEU A 209 2.71 14.98 -1.62
N LEU A 210 3.09 13.77 -1.23
CA LEU A 210 2.18 12.68 -0.97
C LEU A 210 2.37 12.17 0.46
N ILE A 211 1.29 12.14 1.24
CA ILE A 211 1.20 11.31 2.44
C ILE A 211 0.44 10.05 2.04
N THR A 212 1.06 8.89 2.22
CA THR A 212 0.37 7.62 2.08
C THR A 212 1.01 6.57 2.97
N HIS A 213 0.21 5.60 3.40
CA HIS A 213 0.69 4.39 4.05
C HIS A 213 1.00 3.24 3.07
N ASP A 214 0.63 3.36 1.79
CA ASP A 214 0.93 2.36 0.76
C ASP A 214 2.41 2.39 0.37
N ARG A 215 3.13 1.34 0.78
CA ARG A 215 4.58 1.22 0.57
C ARG A 215 4.96 1.03 -0.90
N TYR A 216 4.16 0.30 -1.68
CA TYR A 216 4.43 0.13 -3.11
C TYR A 216 4.13 1.40 -3.88
N PHE A 217 3.11 2.15 -3.47
CA PHE A 217 2.82 3.45 -4.04
C PHE A 217 3.96 4.43 -3.81
N LEU A 218 4.48 4.51 -2.57
CA LEU A 218 5.65 5.32 -2.25
C LEU A 218 6.86 4.90 -3.09
N ASP A 219 7.16 3.60 -3.15
CA ASP A 219 8.35 3.11 -3.84
C ASP A 219 8.33 3.37 -5.35
N ARG A 220 7.16 3.31 -5.99
CA ARG A 220 7.02 3.55 -7.44
C ARG A 220 6.86 5.00 -7.85
N VAL A 221 6.17 5.82 -7.05
CA VAL A 221 5.83 7.20 -7.42
C VAL A 221 6.85 8.21 -6.89
N THR A 222 7.42 7.98 -5.71
CA THR A 222 8.26 8.98 -5.05
C THR A 222 9.74 8.82 -5.41
N ASN A 223 10.44 9.95 -5.55
CA ASN A 223 11.87 10.02 -5.79
C ASN A 223 12.66 10.47 -4.55
N ARG A 224 11.96 10.94 -3.51
CA ARG A 224 12.53 11.41 -2.27
C ARG A 224 11.55 11.17 -1.13
N ILE A 225 12.06 10.73 0.02
CA ILE A 225 11.28 10.52 1.23
C ILE A 225 11.66 11.56 2.28
N ILE A 226 10.65 12.16 2.90
CA ILE A 226 10.82 13.03 4.06
C ILE A 226 10.18 12.34 5.27
N GLU A 227 11.00 12.03 6.28
CA GLU A 227 10.56 11.45 7.55
C GLU A 227 10.42 12.55 8.61
N ILE A 228 9.28 12.55 9.31
CA ILE A 228 9.05 13.35 10.52
C ILE A 228 9.12 12.44 11.74
N ASP A 229 10.16 12.59 12.55
CA ASP A 229 10.33 11.89 13.82
C ASP A 229 10.49 12.88 14.98
N ARG A 230 9.48 12.91 15.87
CA ARG A 230 9.46 13.74 17.10
C ARG A 230 9.72 15.25 16.85
N GLY A 231 9.27 15.74 15.71
CA GLY A 231 9.39 17.14 15.28
C GLY A 231 10.67 17.49 14.54
N ASP A 232 11.58 16.53 14.38
CA ASP A 232 12.72 16.63 13.46
C ASP A 232 12.30 16.14 12.08
N VAL A 233 12.77 16.81 11.03
CA VAL A 233 12.51 16.47 9.63
C VAL A 233 13.80 15.97 8.99
N TYR A 234 13.78 14.76 8.45
CA TYR A 234 14.91 14.14 7.75
C TYR A 234 14.54 13.89 6.29
N SER A 235 15.43 14.24 5.36
CA SER A 235 15.21 14.03 3.93
C SER A 235 16.18 12.98 3.39
N TYR A 236 15.64 12.01 2.65
CA TYR A 236 16.36 10.90 2.05
C TYR A 236 16.09 10.87 0.55
N PRO A 237 17.10 11.11 -0.31
CA PRO A 237 16.94 10.97 -1.75
C PRO A 237 16.82 9.48 -2.13
N GLY A 238 15.83 9.10 -2.93
CA GLY A 238 15.59 7.73 -3.36
C GLY A 238 14.17 7.22 -3.08
N SER A 239 13.94 5.97 -3.46
CA SER A 239 12.66 5.28 -3.24
C SER A 239 12.46 4.88 -1.77
N TYR A 240 11.27 4.36 -1.45
CA TYR A 240 10.94 3.92 -0.10
C TYR A 240 11.85 2.78 0.39
N SER A 241 12.18 1.82 -0.48
CA SER A 241 13.09 0.72 -0.15
C SER A 241 14.49 1.22 0.21
N TYR A 242 14.99 2.22 -0.52
CA TYR A 242 16.29 2.85 -0.22
C TYR A 242 16.28 3.59 1.12
N TYR A 243 15.18 4.28 1.42
CA TYR A 243 14.99 4.93 2.72
C TYR A 243 15.05 3.92 3.87
N LEU A 244 14.39 2.76 3.75
CA LEU A 244 14.42 1.72 4.79
C LEU A 244 15.85 1.22 5.07
N GLU A 245 16.63 0.97 4.02
CA GLU A 245 18.03 0.55 4.15
C GLU A 245 18.87 1.63 4.85
N LYS A 246 18.77 2.89 4.40
CA LYS A 246 19.49 4.02 5.00
C LYS A 246 19.08 4.26 6.45
N LYS A 247 17.80 4.10 6.76
CA LYS A 247 17.29 4.21 8.12
C LYS A 247 17.87 3.11 9.01
N ALA A 248 17.89 1.86 8.57
CA ALA A 248 18.49 0.76 9.32
C ALA A 248 19.98 1.00 9.59
N LEU A 249 20.73 1.51 8.60
CA LEU A 249 22.14 1.89 8.77
C LEU A 249 22.31 3.05 9.76
N ALA A 250 21.45 4.06 9.69
CA ALA A 250 21.45 5.20 10.61
C ALA A 250 21.17 4.75 12.05
N GLU A 251 20.15 3.91 12.27
CA GLU A 251 19.81 3.34 13.57
C GLU A 251 20.94 2.46 14.12
N GLY A 252 21.57 1.64 13.28
CA GLY A 252 22.74 0.83 13.65
C GLY A 252 23.93 1.71 14.09
N SER A 253 24.19 2.80 13.37
CA SER A 253 25.23 3.78 13.72
C SER A 253 24.92 4.48 15.04
N ILE A 254 23.67 4.91 15.26
CA ILE A 254 23.21 5.54 16.51
C ILE A 254 23.35 4.55 17.68
N ALA A 255 22.90 3.30 17.52
CA ALA A 255 23.01 2.27 18.54
C ALA A 255 24.47 1.97 18.91
N SER A 256 25.36 1.87 17.91
CA SER A 256 26.80 1.66 18.14
C SER A 256 27.44 2.84 18.88
N SER A 257 27.07 4.07 18.51
CA SER A 257 27.55 5.30 19.14
C SER A 257 27.06 5.41 20.59
N LYS A 258 25.80 5.06 20.85
CA LYS A 258 25.22 4.99 22.19
C LYS A 258 25.92 3.94 23.06
N ARG A 259 26.20 2.74 22.53
CA ARG A 259 26.98 1.71 23.24
C ARG A 259 28.39 2.20 23.58
N LYS A 260 29.08 2.82 22.64
CA LYS A 260 30.41 3.43 22.86
C LYS A 260 30.35 4.50 23.95
N LEU A 261 29.36 5.40 23.89
CA LEU A 261 29.20 6.44 24.90
C LEU A 261 28.88 5.86 26.28
N GLN A 262 27.96 4.89 26.39
CA GLN A 262 27.66 4.22 27.66
C GLN A 262 28.90 3.55 28.26
N GLY A 263 29.74 2.92 27.42
CA GLY A 263 31.02 2.35 27.85
C GLY A 263 32.04 3.39 28.31
N ILE A 264 32.09 4.57 27.69
CA ILE A 264 32.90 5.71 28.15
C ILE A 264 32.35 6.25 29.47
N LEU A 265 31.04 6.50 29.53
CA LEU A 265 30.35 7.05 30.69
C LEU A 265 30.52 6.17 31.93
N ARG A 266 30.42 4.83 31.77
CA ARG A 266 30.66 3.88 32.87
C ARG A 266 32.07 4.01 33.44
N ARG A 267 33.10 4.07 32.58
CA ARG A 267 34.50 4.23 33.00
C ARG A 267 34.74 5.58 33.68
N GLU A 268 34.17 6.65 33.16
CA GLU A 268 34.30 8.00 33.73
C GLU A 268 33.54 8.12 35.08
N LEU A 269 32.39 7.47 35.23
CA LEU A 269 31.65 7.39 36.49
C LEU A 269 32.41 6.60 37.56
N GLU A 270 33.08 5.51 37.19
CA GLU A 270 33.98 4.79 38.10
C GLU A 270 35.16 5.65 38.55
N TRP A 271 35.72 6.47 37.65
CA TRP A 271 36.75 7.45 38.00
C TRP A 271 36.26 8.53 38.98
N LEU A 272 35.05 9.08 38.76
CA LEU A 272 34.40 10.00 39.70
C LEU A 272 34.19 9.38 41.08
N LYS A 273 33.71 8.12 41.14
CA LYS A 273 33.50 7.38 42.38
C LYS A 273 34.80 7.13 43.16
N ARG A 274 35.94 7.01 42.47
CA ARG A 274 37.26 6.84 43.11
C ARG A 274 37.80 8.11 43.77
N GLY A 275 37.15 9.26 43.60
CA GLY A 275 37.48 10.50 44.31
C GLY A 275 38.70 11.23 43.74
N PRO A 276 38.52 12.14 42.76
CA PRO A 276 39.62 12.96 42.26
C PRO A 276 40.11 13.99 43.30
N LYS A 277 41.43 14.11 43.49
CA LYS A 277 42.05 15.15 44.35
C LYS A 277 41.91 16.54 43.71
N ALA A 278 40.88 17.26 44.13
CA ALA A 278 40.17 18.36 43.46
C ALA A 278 40.88 19.72 43.23
N ARG A 279 42.18 19.80 42.87
CA ARG A 279 42.88 21.11 42.75
C ARG A 279 43.43 21.51 41.38
N SER A 280 43.18 20.78 40.27
CA SER A 280 43.68 21.19 38.93
C SER A 280 42.57 21.54 37.92
N THR A 281 42.84 22.53 37.06
CA THR A 281 41.94 22.98 35.96
C THR A 281 41.59 21.86 34.98
N LYS A 282 42.50 20.91 34.75
CA LYS A 282 42.26 19.73 33.89
C LYS A 282 41.19 18.79 34.44
N GLN A 283 41.03 18.71 35.77
CA GLN A 283 40.00 17.86 36.38
C GLN A 283 38.61 18.50 36.33
N LYS A 284 38.51 19.84 36.44
CA LYS A 284 37.24 20.56 36.24
C LYS A 284 36.68 20.37 34.83
N ALA A 285 37.51 20.58 33.81
CA ALA A 285 37.12 20.35 32.41
C ALA A 285 36.66 18.90 32.15
N ARG A 286 37.26 17.92 32.85
CA ARG A 286 36.85 16.51 32.75
C ARG A 286 35.49 16.26 33.42
N ILE A 287 35.25 16.85 34.61
CA ILE A 287 33.95 16.76 35.31
C ILE A 287 32.84 17.39 34.48
N GLU A 288 33.08 18.57 33.89
CA GLU A 288 32.14 19.25 32.97
C GLU A 288 31.87 18.41 31.72
N ARG A 289 32.88 17.71 31.19
CA ARG A 289 32.70 16.76 30.08
C ARG A 289 31.82 15.58 30.45
N ILE A 290 31.96 15.07 31.66
CA ILE A 290 31.12 13.96 32.16
C ILE A 290 29.68 14.44 32.35
N GLN A 291 29.49 15.63 32.94
CA GLN A 291 28.17 16.23 33.12
C GLN A 291 27.47 16.52 31.78
N SER A 292 28.19 17.03 30.78
CA SER A 292 27.64 17.24 29.43
C SER A 292 27.32 15.93 28.72
N MET A 293 28.15 14.88 28.87
CA MET A 293 27.84 13.54 28.36
C MET A 293 26.60 12.92 29.04
N GLN A 294 26.37 13.19 30.32
CA GLN A 294 25.14 12.77 31.03
C GLN A 294 23.91 13.56 30.59
N ALA A 295 24.09 14.85 30.29
CA ALA A 295 23.02 15.72 29.81
C ALA A 295 22.62 15.40 28.36
N THR A 296 23.46 14.68 27.60
CA THR A 296 23.15 14.23 26.24
C THR A 296 22.00 13.22 26.28
N LYS A 297 20.77 13.70 26.03
CA LYS A 297 19.59 12.86 25.91
C LYS A 297 19.62 12.13 24.57
N PHE A 298 19.80 10.81 24.59
CA PHE A 298 19.56 9.98 23.41
C PHE A 298 18.05 9.75 23.25
N LYS A 299 17.56 9.82 22.02
CA LYS A 299 16.23 9.28 21.68
C LYS A 299 16.19 7.83 22.20
N LYS A 300 15.20 7.48 23.03
CA LYS A 300 14.97 6.06 23.41
C LYS A 300 14.81 5.28 22.11
N ALA A 301 15.61 4.23 21.94
CA ALA A 301 15.41 3.27 20.87
C ALA A 301 14.07 2.59 21.13
N GLN A 302 13.28 2.35 20.08
CA GLN A 302 12.17 1.40 20.16
C GLN A 302 12.80 0.04 20.45
N GLU A 303 12.57 -0.49 21.65
CA GLU A 303 12.98 -1.85 21.98
C GLU A 303 12.10 -2.77 21.14
N LYS A 304 12.72 -3.59 20.27
CA LYS A 304 12.02 -4.70 19.62
C LYS A 304 11.62 -5.67 20.72
N VAL A 305 10.33 -5.74 20.99
CA VAL A 305 9.77 -6.71 21.92
C VAL A 305 9.40 -7.91 21.09
N ASP A 306 10.09 -9.04 21.29
CA ASP A 306 9.78 -10.29 20.59
C ASP A 306 8.30 -10.64 20.81
N ILE A 307 7.65 -10.99 19.69
CA ILE A 307 6.24 -11.36 19.66
C ILE A 307 6.16 -12.86 19.97
N SER A 308 5.09 -13.24 20.66
CA SER A 308 4.71 -14.62 20.88
C SER A 308 3.20 -14.62 21.00
N THR A 309 2.54 -15.33 20.08
CA THR A 309 1.09 -15.27 19.95
C THR A 309 0.41 -16.26 20.91
N PRO A 310 -0.66 -15.83 21.60
CA PRO A 310 -1.52 -16.74 22.36
C PRO A 310 -2.41 -17.51 21.37
N SER A 311 -2.24 -18.82 21.26
CA SER A 311 -3.07 -19.68 20.41
C SER A 311 -3.82 -20.71 21.27
N ARG A 312 -5.12 -20.91 20.99
CA ARG A 312 -5.84 -22.09 21.51
C ARG A 312 -5.77 -23.20 20.46
N ARG A 313 -5.84 -24.45 20.90
CA ARG A 313 -5.86 -25.60 19.98
C ARG A 313 -7.07 -25.55 19.06
N ILE A 314 -6.83 -25.76 17.77
CA ILE A 314 -7.86 -25.82 16.72
C ILE A 314 -8.24 -27.28 16.49
N GLY A 315 -9.54 -27.58 16.44
CA GLY A 315 -10.04 -28.91 16.08
C GLY A 315 -9.89 -29.20 14.57
N LYS A 316 -10.13 -30.45 14.14
CA LYS A 316 -10.00 -30.83 12.73
C LYS A 316 -10.97 -30.11 11.78
N LYS A 317 -12.12 -29.65 12.27
CA LYS A 317 -13.10 -28.88 11.50
C LYS A 317 -13.02 -27.41 11.88
N VAL A 318 -12.70 -26.56 10.90
CA VAL A 318 -12.70 -25.10 11.05
C VAL A 318 -14.02 -24.54 10.53
N ILE A 319 -14.05 -24.07 9.29
CA ILE A 319 -15.26 -23.52 8.67
C ILE A 319 -15.49 -24.28 7.36
N GLU A 320 -16.70 -24.78 7.15
CA GLU A 320 -17.13 -25.43 5.91
C GLU A 320 -18.26 -24.60 5.28
N LEU A 321 -18.01 -24.10 4.07
CA LEU A 321 -18.98 -23.38 3.26
C LEU A 321 -19.47 -24.33 2.16
N ASN A 322 -20.78 -24.61 2.12
CA ASN A 322 -21.38 -25.53 1.16
C ASN A 322 -22.39 -24.80 0.26
N SER A 323 -22.06 -24.64 -1.03
CA SER A 323 -22.89 -24.06 -2.09
C SER A 323 -23.62 -22.78 -1.69
N ILE A 324 -22.87 -21.82 -1.15
CA ILE A 324 -23.44 -20.58 -0.64
C ILE A 324 -23.84 -19.69 -1.79
N THR A 325 -25.08 -19.20 -1.74
CA THR A 325 -25.61 -18.19 -2.66
C THR A 325 -26.24 -17.06 -1.88
N LYS A 326 -25.93 -15.81 -2.28
CA LYS A 326 -26.53 -14.61 -1.71
C LYS A 326 -26.92 -13.62 -2.79
N ILE A 327 -28.17 -13.14 -2.71
CA ILE A 327 -28.74 -12.17 -3.65
C ILE A 327 -29.21 -10.95 -2.85
N TYR A 328 -28.83 -9.76 -3.30
CA TYR A 328 -29.28 -8.50 -2.70
C TYR A 328 -29.90 -7.60 -3.75
N SER A 329 -31.17 -7.21 -3.57
CA SER A 329 -31.88 -6.24 -4.42
C SER A 329 -31.69 -6.45 -5.94
N ASN A 330 -31.80 -7.71 -6.39
CA ASN A 330 -31.62 -8.17 -7.78
C ASN A 330 -30.18 -8.32 -8.30
N HIS A 331 -29.16 -8.09 -7.46
CA HIS A 331 -27.76 -8.37 -7.77
C HIS A 331 -27.28 -9.65 -7.06
N ILE A 332 -26.72 -10.58 -7.83
CA ILE A 332 -26.10 -11.80 -7.29
C ILE A 332 -24.71 -11.42 -6.78
N LEU A 333 -24.54 -11.44 -5.46
CA LEU A 333 -23.26 -11.11 -4.83
C LEU A 333 -22.32 -12.32 -4.80
N ILE A 334 -22.87 -13.49 -4.47
CA ILE A 334 -22.12 -14.75 -4.39
C ILE A 334 -22.97 -15.85 -4.99
N GLN A 335 -22.39 -16.64 -5.88
CA GLN A 335 -23.04 -17.75 -6.57
C GLN A 335 -22.26 -19.05 -6.35
N ASP A 336 -22.92 -20.02 -5.72
CA ASP A 336 -22.46 -21.42 -5.55
C ASP A 336 -21.00 -21.55 -5.08
N PHE A 337 -20.67 -20.85 -4.00
CA PHE A 337 -19.33 -20.91 -3.41
C PHE A 337 -19.23 -22.04 -2.39
N THR A 338 -18.27 -22.94 -2.60
CA THR A 338 -17.96 -24.06 -1.70
C THR A 338 -16.48 -24.01 -1.34
N TYR A 339 -16.17 -24.01 -0.04
CA TYR A 339 -14.79 -23.99 0.44
C TYR A 339 -14.68 -24.57 1.86
N GLU A 340 -13.63 -25.35 2.12
CA GLU A 340 -13.28 -25.90 3.43
C GLU A 340 -12.02 -25.22 3.94
N PHE A 341 -12.13 -24.50 5.05
CA PHE A 341 -11.01 -23.80 5.69
C PHE A 341 -10.17 -24.77 6.52
N SER A 342 -8.86 -24.71 6.31
CA SER A 342 -7.86 -25.40 7.14
C SER A 342 -7.46 -24.57 8.37
N SER A 343 -6.87 -25.20 9.38
CA SER A 343 -6.45 -24.53 10.64
C SER A 343 -5.34 -23.50 10.46
N GLU A 344 -4.58 -23.59 9.37
CA GLU A 344 -3.45 -22.70 9.04
C GLU A 344 -3.71 -21.93 7.73
N ASP A 345 -4.95 -21.92 7.22
CA ASP A 345 -5.26 -21.19 5.98
C ASP A 345 -5.11 -19.67 6.19
N ARG A 346 -4.32 -19.05 5.31
CA ARG A 346 -4.14 -17.60 5.22
C ARG A 346 -4.71 -17.11 3.90
N ILE A 347 -5.87 -16.47 3.96
CA ILE A 347 -6.67 -16.12 2.79
C ILE A 347 -6.82 -14.61 2.69
N GLY A 348 -6.44 -14.08 1.52
CA GLY A 348 -6.66 -12.69 1.14
C GLY A 348 -7.87 -12.57 0.23
N ILE A 349 -8.76 -11.63 0.52
CA ILE A 349 -9.95 -11.38 -0.28
C ILE A 349 -9.77 -10.07 -1.02
N ILE A 350 -9.93 -10.13 -2.34
CA ILE A 350 -9.73 -9.00 -3.26
C ILE A 350 -10.93 -8.88 -4.18
N GLY A 351 -11.35 -7.64 -4.41
CA GLY A 351 -12.46 -7.32 -5.30
C GLY A 351 -12.78 -5.84 -5.22
N GLY A 352 -13.53 -5.34 -6.20
CA GLY A 352 -14.05 -3.98 -6.17
C GLY A 352 -14.96 -3.73 -4.97
N ASN A 353 -15.15 -2.46 -4.64
CA ASN A 353 -16.10 -2.03 -3.63
C ASN A 353 -17.53 -2.39 -4.03
N GLY A 354 -18.29 -2.96 -3.08
CA GLY A 354 -19.69 -3.34 -3.29
C GLY A 354 -19.92 -4.72 -3.92
N VAL A 355 -18.88 -5.52 -4.17
CA VAL A 355 -19.03 -6.88 -4.74
C VAL A 355 -19.47 -7.93 -3.70
N GLY A 356 -19.56 -7.55 -2.42
CA GLY A 356 -20.07 -8.44 -1.34
C GLY A 356 -18.99 -9.04 -0.43
N LYS A 357 -17.78 -8.46 -0.38
CA LYS A 357 -16.68 -8.90 0.52
C LYS A 357 -17.11 -8.95 1.98
N SER A 358 -17.62 -7.85 2.54
CA SER A 358 -18.13 -7.81 3.91
C SER A 358 -19.34 -8.72 4.12
N THR A 359 -20.18 -8.91 3.09
CA THR A 359 -21.30 -9.86 3.15
C THR A 359 -20.85 -11.31 3.29
N LEU A 360 -19.74 -11.71 2.66
CA LEU A 360 -19.12 -13.01 2.90
C LEU A 360 -18.66 -13.14 4.36
N MET A 361 -18.05 -12.09 4.92
CA MET A 361 -17.57 -12.08 6.30
C MET A 361 -18.72 -12.18 7.31
N ASP A 362 -19.81 -11.45 7.08
CA ASP A 362 -21.02 -11.53 7.91
C ASP A 362 -21.69 -12.91 7.86
N MET A 363 -21.59 -13.61 6.73
CA MET A 363 -22.04 -15.00 6.62
C MET A 363 -21.14 -15.98 7.38
N ILE A 364 -19.82 -15.81 7.29
CA ILE A 364 -18.84 -16.64 8.03
C ILE A 364 -18.97 -16.43 9.54
N THR A 365 -19.23 -15.20 9.98
CA THR A 365 -19.42 -14.87 11.41
C THR A 365 -20.80 -15.24 11.94
N GLY A 366 -21.73 -15.66 11.07
CA GLY A 366 -23.10 -16.04 11.44
C GLY A 366 -24.05 -14.87 11.72
N ARG A 367 -23.64 -13.63 11.42
CA ARG A 367 -24.50 -12.44 11.52
C ARG A 367 -25.58 -12.41 10.45
N LEU A 368 -25.25 -12.95 9.27
CA LEU A 368 -26.14 -12.99 8.11
C LEU A 368 -26.33 -14.44 7.65
N GLN A 369 -27.56 -14.84 7.38
CA GLN A 369 -27.85 -16.16 6.82
C GLN A 369 -27.74 -16.14 5.28
N PRO A 370 -27.17 -17.20 4.67
CA PRO A 370 -27.18 -17.36 3.22
C PRO A 370 -28.59 -17.65 2.72
N ASP A 371 -28.91 -17.24 1.49
CA ASP A 371 -30.24 -17.50 0.89
C ASP A 371 -30.34 -18.96 0.41
N ALA A 372 -29.23 -19.51 -0.05
CA ALA A 372 -29.06 -20.94 -0.31
C ALA A 372 -27.67 -21.40 0.15
N GLY A 373 -27.54 -22.68 0.54
CA GLY A 373 -26.32 -23.26 1.07
C GLY A 373 -26.29 -23.34 2.60
N LYS A 374 -25.18 -23.82 3.16
CA LYS A 374 -24.97 -23.94 4.61
C LYS A 374 -23.55 -23.50 5.00
N VAL A 375 -23.45 -22.86 6.15
CA VAL A 375 -22.19 -22.51 6.82
C VAL A 375 -22.10 -23.37 8.08
N GLU A 376 -21.11 -24.24 8.17
CA GLU A 376 -20.84 -25.05 9.35
C GLU A 376 -19.56 -24.55 10.04
N ILE A 377 -19.66 -24.24 11.33
CA ILE A 377 -18.55 -23.73 12.15
C ILE A 377 -18.25 -24.77 13.24
N GLY A 378 -16.99 -25.18 13.36
CA GLY A 378 -16.54 -26.07 14.42
C GLY A 378 -16.75 -25.50 15.82
N THR A 379 -17.08 -26.37 16.78
CA THR A 379 -17.41 -25.99 18.18
C THR A 379 -16.24 -25.41 18.98
N THR A 380 -15.00 -25.60 18.52
CA THR A 380 -13.77 -25.13 19.18
C THR A 380 -13.27 -23.79 18.63
N ILE A 381 -14.06 -23.15 17.77
CA ILE A 381 -13.64 -21.96 17.03
C ILE A 381 -14.10 -20.72 17.77
N HIS A 382 -13.14 -19.84 18.03
CA HIS A 382 -13.38 -18.48 18.47
C HIS A 382 -12.97 -17.54 17.34
N ILE A 383 -13.95 -16.86 16.76
CA ILE A 383 -13.74 -15.90 15.68
C ILE A 383 -13.49 -14.52 16.28
N GLY A 384 -12.34 -13.94 15.97
CA GLY A 384 -12.05 -12.52 16.19
C GLY A 384 -12.39 -11.76 14.92
N TYR A 385 -13.45 -10.95 14.95
CA TYR A 385 -13.85 -10.13 13.80
C TYR A 385 -13.52 -8.66 14.02
N PHE A 386 -12.75 -8.10 13.10
CA PHE A 386 -12.43 -6.69 13.00
C PHE A 386 -13.18 -6.09 11.82
N ASP A 387 -14.18 -5.26 12.12
CA ASP A 387 -15.12 -4.66 11.17
C ASP A 387 -14.69 -3.23 10.78
N GLN A 388 -14.97 -2.83 9.54
CA GLN A 388 -14.75 -1.49 9.01
C GLN A 388 -15.60 -0.42 9.74
N HIS A 389 -16.78 -0.79 10.26
CA HIS A 389 -17.69 0.10 11.01
C HIS A 389 -17.46 0.09 12.53
N SER A 390 -16.26 -0.28 12.98
CA SER A 390 -15.92 -0.38 14.40
C SER A 390 -15.97 0.96 15.17
N GLU A 391 -16.05 2.10 14.48
CA GLU A 391 -16.26 3.42 15.10
C GLU A 391 -17.65 3.57 15.72
N ASP A 392 -18.71 3.03 15.09
CA ASP A 392 -20.08 3.13 15.61
C ASP A 392 -20.28 2.29 16.89
N LEU A 393 -19.50 1.20 17.02
CA LEU A 393 -19.49 0.37 18.23
C LEU A 393 -18.87 1.09 19.44
N LEU A 394 -18.07 2.13 19.24
CA LEU A 394 -17.48 2.94 20.31
C LEU A 394 -18.45 4.00 20.86
N VAL A 395 -19.50 4.36 20.12
CA VAL A 395 -20.55 5.28 20.59
C VAL A 395 -21.34 4.68 21.77
N GLY A 396 -21.32 3.34 21.91
CA GLY A 396 -21.90 2.62 23.06
C GLY A 396 -20.93 2.34 24.21
N VAL A 397 -19.65 2.69 24.10
CA VAL A 397 -18.62 2.48 25.12
C VAL A 397 -18.49 3.76 25.96
N ASN A 398 -18.36 3.62 27.28
CA ASN A 398 -18.17 4.77 28.17
C ASN A 398 -16.92 5.58 27.74
N ASP A 399 -17.11 6.72 27.07
CA ASP A 399 -16.06 7.60 26.53
C ASP A 399 -15.00 8.04 27.55
N SER A 400 -15.31 7.93 28.84
CA SER A 400 -14.43 8.22 29.96
C SER A 400 -13.59 7.03 30.44
N GLN A 401 -13.79 5.82 29.91
CA GLN A 401 -13.02 4.63 30.29
C GLN A 401 -11.56 4.80 29.86
N ARG A 402 -10.63 4.27 30.67
CA ARG A 402 -9.21 4.29 30.35
C ARG A 402 -8.89 3.21 29.32
N VAL A 403 -7.91 3.49 28.47
CA VAL A 403 -7.41 2.57 27.44
C VAL A 403 -7.08 1.19 28.03
N ILE A 404 -6.35 1.14 29.15
CA ILE A 404 -5.97 -0.12 29.78
C ILE A 404 -7.15 -0.92 30.33
N ASP A 405 -8.18 -0.24 30.86
CA ASP A 405 -9.34 -0.91 31.45
C ASP A 405 -10.22 -1.53 30.37
N TYR A 406 -10.36 -0.84 29.22
CA TYR A 406 -11.10 -1.33 28.06
C TYR A 406 -10.52 -2.62 27.46
N VAL A 407 -9.21 -2.72 27.45
CA VAL A 407 -8.49 -3.93 26.99
C VAL A 407 -8.65 -5.07 27.99
N LYS A 408 -8.49 -4.77 29.28
CA LYS A 408 -8.61 -5.74 30.37
C LYS A 408 -9.99 -6.39 30.43
N GLU A 409 -11.04 -5.67 30.05
CA GLU A 409 -12.42 -6.17 30.08
C GLU A 409 -12.64 -7.42 29.23
N LYS A 410 -12.00 -7.52 28.05
CA LYS A 410 -12.09 -8.70 27.17
C LYS A 410 -10.87 -9.63 27.24
N GLY A 411 -9.67 -9.10 27.49
CA GLY A 411 -8.42 -9.85 27.47
C GLY A 411 -7.97 -10.46 28.79
N GLY A 412 -8.56 -10.03 29.91
CA GLY A 412 -8.00 -10.32 31.23
C GLY A 412 -6.72 -9.53 31.52
N GLU A 413 -6.18 -9.66 32.74
CA GLU A 413 -4.96 -8.95 33.15
C GLU A 413 -3.66 -9.65 32.71
N TYR A 414 -3.74 -10.98 32.54
CA TYR A 414 -2.65 -11.87 32.12
C TYR A 414 -3.15 -12.79 31.02
N ILE A 415 -2.42 -12.85 29.91
CA ILE A 415 -2.72 -13.76 28.80
C ILE A 415 -1.66 -14.85 28.77
N GLN A 416 -2.13 -16.09 28.76
CA GLN A 416 -1.28 -17.26 28.66
C GLN A 416 -0.83 -17.45 27.20
N GLU A 417 0.48 -17.35 26.97
CA GLU A 417 1.10 -17.70 25.69
C GLU A 417 1.05 -19.20 25.42
N SER A 418 1.20 -19.58 24.15
CA SER A 418 1.39 -20.96 23.68
C SER A 418 2.53 -21.71 24.41
N CYS A 419 3.55 -20.98 24.88
CA CYS A 419 4.71 -21.49 25.62
C CYS A 419 4.55 -21.52 27.15
N GLY A 420 3.41 -21.07 27.70
CA GLY A 420 3.16 -21.02 29.15
C GLY A 420 3.66 -19.76 29.88
N ASN A 421 4.16 -18.76 29.15
CA ASN A 421 4.47 -17.43 29.69
C ASN A 421 3.21 -16.56 29.78
N TYR A 422 3.24 -15.52 30.62
CA TYR A 422 2.15 -14.56 30.77
C TYR A 422 2.54 -13.19 30.22
N ILE A 423 1.79 -12.69 29.24
CA ILE A 423 1.89 -11.30 28.77
C ILE A 423 0.88 -10.46 29.55
N THR A 424 1.34 -9.33 30.09
CA THR A 424 0.44 -8.36 30.73
C THR A 424 -0.24 -7.48 29.68
N ALA A 425 -1.46 -7.02 29.98
CA ALA A 425 -2.17 -6.07 29.09
C ALA A 425 -1.35 -4.80 28.80
N SER A 426 -0.55 -4.34 29.76
CA SER A 426 0.36 -3.20 29.62
C SER A 426 1.45 -3.44 28.57
N GLN A 427 2.07 -4.62 28.57
CA GLN A 427 3.10 -4.97 27.58
C GLN A 427 2.52 -5.06 26.17
N MET A 428 1.32 -5.60 26.01
CA MET A 428 0.68 -5.67 24.68
C MET A 428 0.31 -4.27 24.16
N LEU A 429 -0.13 -3.37 25.04
CA LEU A 429 -0.36 -1.96 24.70
C LEU A 429 0.94 -1.26 24.28
N GLU A 430 2.05 -1.48 24.99
CA GLU A 430 3.37 -0.95 24.58
C GLU A 430 3.80 -1.47 23.20
N ARG A 431 3.53 -2.76 22.89
CA ARG A 431 3.80 -3.35 21.57
C ARG A 431 3.05 -2.63 20.44
N PHE A 432 1.77 -2.30 20.65
CA PHE A 432 0.97 -1.52 19.71
C PHE A 432 1.24 0.00 19.80
N LEU A 433 2.42 0.39 20.31
CA LEU A 433 2.92 1.76 20.36
C LEU A 433 2.11 2.70 21.26
N PHE A 434 1.36 2.18 22.25
CA PHE A 434 0.74 3.00 23.29
C PHE A 434 1.75 3.27 24.41
N ASN A 435 2.18 4.52 24.51
CA ASN A 435 3.07 4.96 25.59
C ASN A 435 2.40 4.78 26.96
N GLY A 436 3.18 4.57 28.02
CA GLY A 436 2.66 4.41 29.39
C GLY A 436 1.72 5.54 29.85
N SER A 437 1.90 6.78 29.38
CA SER A 437 0.97 7.88 29.65
C SER A 437 -0.37 7.75 28.91
N GLN A 438 -0.36 7.23 27.68
CA GLN A 438 -1.54 7.02 26.86
C GLN A 438 -2.41 5.87 27.39
N GLN A 439 -1.81 4.86 28.02
CA GLN A 439 -2.54 3.72 28.59
C GLN A 439 -3.54 4.12 29.69
N TYR A 440 -3.27 5.22 30.40
CA TYR A 440 -4.16 5.77 31.43
C TYR A 440 -5.02 6.94 30.94
N SER A 441 -4.88 7.33 29.66
CA SER A 441 -5.71 8.37 29.05
C SER A 441 -7.13 7.85 28.78
N PRO A 442 -8.14 8.72 28.76
CA PRO A 442 -9.49 8.34 28.36
C PRO A 442 -9.56 8.12 26.83
N ILE A 443 -10.42 7.20 26.40
CA ILE A 443 -10.57 6.81 24.98
C ILE A 443 -10.99 8.00 24.10
N ASN A 444 -11.78 8.93 24.62
CA ASN A 444 -12.22 10.11 23.86
C ASN A 444 -11.10 11.04 23.38
N LYS A 445 -9.93 11.03 24.04
CA LYS A 445 -8.77 11.86 23.66
C LYS A 445 -7.90 11.21 22.59
N LEU A 446 -8.13 9.94 22.27
CA LEU A 446 -7.40 9.25 21.23
C LEU A 446 -7.86 9.70 19.84
N SER A 447 -6.91 9.78 18.90
CA SER A 447 -7.21 9.95 17.48
C SER A 447 -7.96 8.73 16.91
N GLY A 448 -8.66 8.89 15.79
CA GLY A 448 -9.39 7.78 15.13
C GLY A 448 -8.49 6.55 14.89
N GLY A 449 -7.28 6.75 14.34
CA GLY A 449 -6.31 5.67 14.15
C GLY A 449 -5.83 5.03 15.47
N GLU A 450 -5.68 5.79 16.56
CA GLU A 450 -5.40 5.23 17.89
C GLU A 450 -6.56 4.41 18.44
N LYS A 451 -7.81 4.86 18.26
CA LYS A 451 -9.01 4.11 18.65
C LYS A 451 -9.13 2.80 17.87
N ARG A 452 -8.83 2.84 16.56
CA ARG A 452 -8.82 1.66 15.69
C ARG A 452 -7.78 0.63 16.13
N ARG A 453 -6.55 1.08 16.46
CA ARG A 453 -5.50 0.23 17.05
C ARG A 453 -5.93 -0.41 18.35
N LEU A 454 -6.57 0.37 19.22
CA LEU A 454 -7.08 -0.14 20.49
C LEU A 454 -8.15 -1.22 20.30
N PHE A 455 -9.03 -1.04 19.30
CA PHE A 455 -10.04 -2.03 18.96
C PHE A 455 -9.44 -3.31 18.39
N LEU A 456 -8.49 -3.19 17.44
CA LEU A 456 -7.74 -4.33 16.93
C LEU A 456 -7.08 -5.11 18.07
N LEU A 457 -6.41 -4.40 18.98
CA LEU A 457 -5.81 -4.98 20.16
C LEU A 457 -6.85 -5.69 21.03
N ARG A 458 -8.04 -5.11 21.26
CA ARG A 458 -9.13 -5.78 21.99
C ARG A 458 -9.56 -7.09 21.33
N VAL A 459 -9.61 -7.15 20.00
CA VAL A 459 -9.94 -8.38 19.25
C VAL A 459 -8.84 -9.43 19.44
N LEU A 460 -7.57 -9.04 19.29
CA LEU A 460 -6.43 -9.95 19.48
C LEU A 460 -6.34 -10.48 20.92
N MET A 461 -6.67 -9.64 21.89
CA MET A 461 -6.70 -9.99 23.32
C MET A 461 -7.77 -11.04 23.66
N SER A 462 -8.79 -11.22 22.82
CA SER A 462 -9.78 -12.29 23.01
C SER A 462 -9.22 -13.71 22.73
N ALA A 463 -7.96 -13.81 22.31
CA ALA A 463 -7.29 -15.04 21.90
C ALA A 463 -8.12 -15.85 20.87
N PRO A 464 -8.43 -15.24 19.70
CA PRO A 464 -9.18 -15.92 18.64
C PRO A 464 -8.32 -17.00 17.97
N ASN A 465 -8.99 -18.01 17.42
CA ASN A 465 -8.38 -19.06 16.61
C ASN A 465 -8.56 -18.82 15.10
N VAL A 466 -9.62 -18.09 14.76
CA VAL A 466 -9.88 -17.60 13.40
C VAL A 466 -9.93 -16.08 13.49
N LEU A 467 -9.08 -15.42 12.73
CA LEU A 467 -9.02 -13.97 12.69
C LEU A 467 -9.58 -13.49 11.35
N ILE A 468 -10.58 -12.63 11.40
CA ILE A 468 -11.19 -12.01 10.23
C ILE A 468 -10.96 -10.50 10.33
N LEU A 469 -10.21 -9.96 9.38
CA LEU A 469 -9.85 -8.55 9.33
C LEU A 469 -10.44 -7.90 8.09
N ASP A 470 -11.44 -7.03 8.26
CA ASP A 470 -12.01 -6.24 7.17
C ASP A 470 -11.30 -4.88 7.08
N GLU A 471 -10.49 -4.70 6.04
CA GLU A 471 -9.68 -3.51 5.75
C GLU A 471 -8.84 -3.04 6.95
N PRO A 472 -7.99 -3.89 7.56
CA PRO A 472 -7.26 -3.54 8.78
C PRO A 472 -6.28 -2.39 8.58
N THR A 473 -5.81 -2.15 7.35
CA THR A 473 -4.74 -1.20 7.04
C THR A 473 -5.18 0.26 7.02
N ASN A 474 -6.48 0.52 6.87
CA ASN A 474 -7.00 1.88 6.86
C ASN A 474 -6.69 2.60 8.19
N ASP A 475 -6.23 3.85 8.11
CA ASP A 475 -5.90 4.73 9.25
C ASP A 475 -4.80 4.21 10.20
N LEU A 476 -4.07 3.16 9.82
CA LEU A 476 -2.90 2.66 10.53
C LEU A 476 -1.62 3.25 9.94
N ASP A 477 -0.68 3.63 10.81
CA ASP A 477 0.64 4.07 10.34
C ASP A 477 1.52 2.89 9.92
N VAL A 478 2.51 3.21 9.08
CA VAL A 478 3.49 2.24 8.56
C VAL A 478 4.15 1.43 9.69
N GLN A 479 4.41 2.06 10.85
CA GLN A 479 5.01 1.39 12.01
C GLN A 479 4.04 0.40 12.65
N THR A 480 2.78 0.76 12.85
CA THR A 480 1.77 -0.18 13.37
C THR A 480 1.50 -1.30 12.38
N LEU A 481 1.46 -1.01 11.08
CA LEU A 481 1.32 -2.03 10.04
C LEU A 481 2.43 -3.08 10.13
N ALA A 482 3.68 -2.65 10.30
CA ALA A 482 4.80 -3.57 10.47
C ALA A 482 4.65 -4.46 11.71
N VAL A 483 4.18 -3.91 12.85
CA VAL A 483 3.91 -4.69 14.06
C VAL A 483 2.77 -5.68 13.85
N LEU A 484 1.72 -5.28 13.12
CA LEU A 484 0.60 -6.15 12.79
C LEU A 484 1.03 -7.27 11.83
N GLU A 485 1.86 -6.97 10.84
CA GLU A 485 2.44 -7.96 9.91
C GLU A 485 3.23 -9.03 10.67
N GLU A 486 4.15 -8.61 11.56
CA GLU A 486 4.95 -9.52 12.39
C GLU A 486 4.07 -10.39 13.30
N TYR A 487 3.02 -9.79 13.90
CA TYR A 487 2.05 -10.53 14.69
C TYR A 487 1.28 -11.58 13.87
N LEU A 488 0.85 -11.22 12.66
CA LEU A 488 0.10 -12.11 11.78
C LEU A 488 0.98 -13.24 11.23
N GLU A 489 2.25 -12.99 10.93
CA GLU A 489 3.21 -14.03 10.54
C GLU A 489 3.33 -15.11 11.63
N GLU A 490 3.48 -14.71 12.89
CA GLU A 490 3.60 -15.63 14.03
C GLU A 490 2.26 -16.23 14.49
N PHE A 491 1.13 -15.78 13.96
CA PHE A 491 -0.19 -16.25 14.39
C PHE A 491 -0.44 -17.68 13.89
N ASN A 492 -0.57 -18.60 14.83
CA ASN A 492 -0.86 -20.01 14.57
C ASN A 492 -2.38 -20.23 14.54
N GLY A 493 -3.03 -19.85 13.44
CA GLY A 493 -4.46 -20.04 13.21
C GLY A 493 -4.90 -19.64 11.80
N CYS A 494 -6.20 -19.68 11.55
CA CYS A 494 -6.75 -19.31 10.26
C CYS A 494 -6.94 -17.79 10.19
N ILE A 495 -6.49 -17.18 9.10
CA ILE A 495 -6.55 -15.74 8.87
C ILE A 495 -7.33 -15.48 7.59
N ILE A 496 -8.31 -14.61 7.67
CA ILE A 496 -9.05 -14.08 6.52
C ILE A 496 -8.90 -12.57 6.54
N ILE A 497 -8.24 -12.02 5.52
CA ILE A 497 -7.97 -10.59 5.40
C ILE A 497 -8.66 -10.06 4.16
N VAL A 498 -9.48 -9.04 4.32
CA VAL A 498 -9.91 -8.16 3.24
C VAL A 498 -9.01 -6.93 3.31
N SER A 499 -8.24 -6.65 2.26
CA SER A 499 -7.42 -5.43 2.21
C SER A 499 -7.18 -5.04 0.77
N HIS A 500 -7.04 -3.74 0.53
CA HIS A 500 -6.52 -3.22 -0.73
C HIS A 500 -5.00 -2.98 -0.70
N ASP A 501 -4.37 -3.09 0.47
CA ASP A 501 -2.92 -2.94 0.62
C ASP A 501 -2.19 -4.18 0.11
N ARG A 502 -1.62 -4.03 -1.08
CA ARG A 502 -0.89 -5.07 -1.79
C ARG A 502 0.33 -5.58 -1.02
N TYR A 503 1.06 -4.69 -0.35
CA TYR A 503 2.26 -5.07 0.41
C TYR A 503 1.87 -5.92 1.63
N PHE A 504 0.81 -5.50 2.31
CA PHE A 504 0.27 -6.23 3.44
C PHE A 504 -0.23 -7.62 3.05
N LEU A 505 -0.97 -7.72 1.94
CA LEU A 505 -1.43 -9.01 1.42
C LEU A 505 -0.26 -9.92 1.03
N ASP A 506 0.74 -9.38 0.32
CA ASP A 506 1.90 -10.16 -0.13
C ASP A 506 2.72 -10.76 1.01
N ARG A 507 2.73 -10.13 2.19
CA ARG A 507 3.48 -10.61 3.35
C ARG A 507 2.68 -11.60 4.21
N THR A 508 1.36 -11.50 4.24
CA THR A 508 0.53 -12.18 5.25
C THR A 508 -0.26 -13.38 4.74
N ILE A 509 -0.38 -13.57 3.42
CA ILE A 509 -1.34 -14.48 2.80
C ILE A 509 -0.67 -15.47 1.84
N ASP A 510 -1.23 -16.68 1.79
CA ASP A 510 -0.79 -17.76 0.89
C ASP A 510 -1.79 -18.04 -0.24
N LYS A 511 -3.05 -17.60 -0.11
CA LYS A 511 -4.14 -17.82 -1.08
C LYS A 511 -4.97 -16.57 -1.28
N VAL A 512 -5.35 -16.27 -2.52
CA VAL A 512 -6.18 -15.09 -2.85
C VAL A 512 -7.53 -15.51 -3.43
N PHE A 513 -8.60 -14.97 -2.85
CA PHE A 513 -9.96 -15.03 -3.37
C PHE A 513 -10.30 -13.76 -4.12
N VAL A 514 -10.54 -13.90 -5.42
CA VAL A 514 -10.86 -12.79 -6.31
C VAL A 514 -12.33 -12.79 -6.63
N PHE A 515 -13.03 -11.75 -6.19
CA PHE A 515 -14.43 -11.52 -6.50
C PHE A 515 -14.55 -10.91 -7.90
N SER A 516 -15.15 -11.67 -8.82
CA SER A 516 -15.45 -11.20 -10.17
C SER A 516 -16.85 -10.58 -10.24
N GLU A 517 -17.06 -9.68 -11.21
CA GLU A 517 -18.40 -9.20 -11.55
C GLU A 517 -19.32 -10.39 -11.89
N LYS A 518 -20.55 -10.39 -11.34
CA LYS A 518 -21.56 -11.49 -11.36
C LYS A 518 -21.41 -12.57 -10.29
N GLY A 519 -20.67 -12.30 -9.21
CA GLY A 519 -20.71 -13.11 -7.99
C GLY A 519 -19.98 -14.45 -8.06
N LYS A 520 -19.04 -14.59 -9.01
CA LYS A 520 -18.11 -15.72 -9.05
C LYS A 520 -16.87 -15.39 -8.23
N ILE A 521 -16.51 -16.29 -7.32
CA ILE A 521 -15.28 -16.22 -6.55
C ILE A 521 -14.30 -17.20 -7.18
N ARG A 522 -13.11 -16.71 -7.55
CA ARG A 522 -12.01 -17.56 -8.05
C ARG A 522 -10.92 -17.63 -6.99
N GLU A 523 -10.39 -18.82 -6.79
CA GLU A 523 -9.23 -19.07 -5.93
C GLU A 523 -7.96 -19.06 -6.77
N TYR A 524 -6.96 -18.33 -6.29
CA TYR A 524 -5.61 -18.34 -6.82
C TYR A 524 -4.63 -18.78 -5.71
N PRO A 525 -3.85 -19.85 -5.93
CA PRO A 525 -2.79 -20.22 -5.00
C PRO A 525 -1.63 -19.23 -5.14
N GLY A 526 -1.12 -18.73 -4.02
CA GLY A 526 -0.02 -17.78 -3.96
C GLY A 526 -0.44 -16.37 -3.53
N ASN A 527 0.58 -15.52 -3.40
CA ASN A 527 0.46 -14.17 -2.87
C ASN A 527 -0.11 -13.22 -3.94
N TYR A 528 -0.34 -11.95 -3.59
CA TYR A 528 -0.91 -10.95 -4.48
C TYR A 528 -0.08 -10.72 -5.76
N SER A 529 1.25 -10.71 -5.65
CA SER A 529 2.14 -10.58 -6.80
C SER A 529 1.97 -11.72 -7.82
N ILE A 530 1.82 -12.96 -7.35
CA ILE A 530 1.59 -14.14 -8.21
C ILE A 530 0.22 -14.02 -8.91
N TYR A 531 -0.79 -13.54 -8.19
CA TYR A 531 -2.10 -13.25 -8.78
C TYR A 531 -2.02 -12.22 -9.92
N LEU A 532 -1.24 -11.14 -9.77
CA LEU A 532 -1.06 -10.14 -10.83
C LEU A 532 -0.40 -10.73 -12.08
N ASP A 533 0.59 -11.61 -11.91
CA ASP A 533 1.25 -12.28 -13.04
C ASP A 533 0.28 -13.22 -13.77
N HIS A 534 -0.53 -13.99 -13.03
CA HIS A 534 -1.60 -14.80 -13.60
C HIS A 534 -2.64 -13.95 -14.34
N LYS A 535 -3.04 -12.80 -13.78
CA LYS A 535 -3.99 -11.88 -14.43
C LYS A 535 -3.43 -11.35 -15.75
N ARG A 536 -2.16 -10.93 -15.76
CA ARG A 536 -1.49 -10.45 -16.99
C ARG A 536 -1.39 -11.55 -18.04
N ALA A 537 -1.04 -12.77 -17.65
CA ALA A 537 -1.02 -13.91 -18.55
C ALA A 537 -2.41 -14.21 -19.14
N GLU A 538 -3.47 -14.19 -18.32
CA GLU A 538 -4.86 -14.34 -18.78
C GLU A 538 -5.28 -13.23 -19.76
N GLU A 539 -4.91 -11.97 -19.48
CA GLU A 539 -5.19 -10.83 -20.36
C GLU A 539 -4.44 -10.93 -21.70
N ASP A 540 -3.16 -11.34 -21.68
CA ASP A 540 -2.36 -11.57 -22.88
C ASP A 540 -2.90 -12.73 -23.72
N GLU A 541 -3.36 -13.81 -23.08
CA GLU A 541 -4.03 -14.92 -23.77
C GLU A 541 -5.37 -14.49 -24.37
N GLN A 542 -6.16 -13.68 -23.67
CA GLN A 542 -7.42 -13.13 -24.19
C GLN A 542 -7.19 -12.17 -25.36
N GLN A 543 -6.15 -11.33 -25.31
CA GLN A 543 -5.75 -10.46 -26.42
C GLN A 543 -5.22 -11.25 -27.63
N LYS A 544 -4.49 -12.35 -27.41
CA LYS A 544 -4.08 -13.27 -28.48
C LYS A 544 -5.30 -13.97 -29.10
N ASN A 545 -6.24 -14.45 -28.29
CA ASN A 545 -7.46 -15.11 -28.77
C ASN A 545 -8.42 -14.18 -29.51
N SER A 546 -8.55 -12.92 -29.09
CA SER A 546 -9.33 -11.89 -29.80
C SER A 546 -8.69 -11.46 -31.12
N LYS A 547 -7.36 -11.35 -31.19
CA LYS A 547 -6.63 -11.13 -32.47
C LYS A 547 -6.76 -12.31 -33.44
N VAL A 548 -6.84 -13.55 -32.94
CA VAL A 548 -7.10 -14.75 -33.76
C VAL A 548 -8.55 -14.79 -34.27
N THR A 549 -9.53 -14.33 -33.48
CA THR A 549 -10.94 -14.25 -33.91
C THR A 549 -11.21 -13.10 -34.88
N GLU A 550 -10.55 -11.94 -34.75
CA GLU A 550 -10.62 -10.87 -35.76
C GLU A 550 -9.99 -11.27 -37.10
N ASN A 551 -8.88 -12.02 -37.08
CA ASN A 551 -8.28 -12.56 -38.31
C ASN A 551 -9.15 -13.64 -38.99
N ASN A 552 -9.99 -14.36 -38.24
CA ASN A 552 -10.96 -15.29 -38.81
C ASN A 552 -12.21 -14.57 -39.37
N ASN A 553 -12.65 -13.46 -38.77
CA ASN A 553 -13.74 -12.64 -39.31
C ASN A 553 -13.34 -11.82 -40.55
N ASN A 554 -12.07 -11.45 -40.70
CA ASN A 554 -11.57 -10.88 -41.96
C ASN A 554 -11.36 -11.92 -43.07
N LYS A 555 -11.26 -13.21 -42.73
CA LYS A 555 -11.30 -14.31 -43.72
C LYS A 555 -12.72 -14.64 -44.17
N SER A 556 -13.74 -14.51 -43.32
CA SER A 556 -15.13 -14.83 -43.70
C SER A 556 -15.76 -13.84 -44.70
N LYS A 557 -15.25 -12.61 -44.84
CA LYS A 557 -15.66 -11.66 -45.88
C LYS A 557 -14.98 -11.83 -47.25
N LYS A 558 -13.97 -12.72 -47.37
CA LYS A 558 -13.26 -12.99 -48.64
C LYS A 558 -13.67 -14.30 -49.34
N ILE A 559 -14.64 -15.05 -48.80
CA ILE A 559 -14.98 -16.41 -49.28
C ILE A 559 -16.04 -16.42 -50.41
N LEU A 560 -16.55 -15.27 -50.89
CA LEU A 560 -17.51 -15.31 -52.01
C LEU A 560 -16.91 -15.41 -53.42
N ASN A 561 -15.59 -15.42 -53.60
CA ASN A 561 -14.97 -15.60 -54.92
C ASN A 561 -13.72 -16.49 -54.84
N ASN A 562 -13.90 -17.79 -55.04
CA ASN A 562 -13.25 -18.59 -56.09
C ASN A 562 -13.24 -20.07 -55.73
N ASN A 563 -14.00 -20.84 -56.52
CA ASN A 563 -13.74 -22.26 -56.76
C ASN A 563 -12.30 -22.41 -57.30
N THR A 564 -11.50 -23.33 -56.78
CA THR A 564 -11.22 -24.67 -57.35
C THR A 564 -10.06 -25.36 -56.60
N GLN A 565 -10.19 -26.69 -56.48
CA GLN A 565 -9.15 -27.70 -56.23
C GLN A 565 -8.58 -27.88 -54.81
N THR A 566 -8.90 -29.05 -54.26
CA THR A 566 -8.11 -29.78 -53.26
C THR A 566 -6.77 -30.22 -53.87
N PRO A 567 -5.69 -30.31 -53.07
CA PRO A 567 -5.43 -31.54 -52.32
C PRO A 567 -5.24 -31.33 -50.81
N GLN A 568 -5.42 -32.43 -50.10
CA GLN A 568 -5.24 -32.62 -48.66
C GLN A 568 -3.79 -32.39 -48.19
N GLU A 569 -3.69 -32.18 -46.87
CA GLU A 569 -2.50 -32.22 -46.00
C GLU A 569 -1.71 -30.90 -45.84
N GLU A 570 -2.03 -30.15 -44.78
CA GLU A 570 -0.99 -29.63 -43.89
C GLU A 570 -1.48 -29.60 -42.44
N ILE A 571 -0.92 -30.53 -41.69
CA ILE A 571 -1.10 -30.78 -40.26
C ILE A 571 -0.36 -29.69 -39.47
N SER A 572 -0.99 -29.26 -38.37
CA SER A 572 -0.44 -28.52 -37.23
C SER A 572 1.08 -28.40 -37.14
N LYS A 573 1.64 -27.22 -37.47
CA LYS A 573 2.99 -26.84 -37.02
C LYS A 573 2.92 -26.27 -35.61
N ARG A 574 2.84 -27.15 -34.61
CA ARG A 574 3.52 -26.91 -33.33
C ARG A 574 5.01 -27.10 -33.60
N HIS A 575 5.84 -26.12 -33.24
CA HIS A 575 7.29 -26.19 -33.38
C HIS A 575 7.83 -27.39 -32.58
N ARG A 576 8.04 -28.54 -33.24
CA ARG A 576 8.89 -29.60 -32.68
C ARG A 576 10.34 -29.20 -32.92
N LEU A 577 11.18 -29.31 -31.88
CA LEU A 577 12.63 -29.20 -32.00
C LEU A 577 13.12 -29.99 -33.22
N SER A 578 13.91 -29.33 -34.07
CA SER A 578 14.57 -30.00 -35.20
C SER A 578 15.51 -31.11 -34.68
N ASN A 579 15.77 -32.14 -35.49
CA ASN A 579 16.69 -33.22 -35.11
C ASN A 579 18.09 -32.72 -34.74
N TRP A 580 18.49 -31.54 -35.23
CA TRP A 580 19.74 -30.88 -34.85
C TRP A 580 19.63 -30.25 -33.44
N GLN A 581 18.56 -29.51 -33.15
CA GLN A 581 18.32 -28.92 -31.82
C GLN A 581 18.13 -29.96 -30.71
N ARG A 582 17.56 -31.13 -31.01
CA ARG A 582 17.49 -32.23 -30.02
C ARG A 582 18.87 -32.80 -29.67
N LYS A 583 19.77 -32.90 -30.66
CA LYS A 583 21.15 -33.29 -30.42
C LYS A 583 21.91 -32.20 -29.66
N GLU A 584 21.66 -30.94 -30.00
CA GLU A 584 22.20 -29.77 -29.29
C GLU A 584 21.78 -29.79 -27.82
N PHE A 585 20.49 -30.02 -27.52
CA PHE A 585 19.94 -30.10 -26.17
C PHE A 585 20.64 -31.17 -25.30
N ILE A 586 20.75 -32.40 -25.80
CA ILE A 586 21.46 -33.49 -25.11
C ILE A 586 22.96 -33.15 -24.93
N SER A 587 23.58 -32.56 -25.95
CA SER A 587 24.99 -32.16 -25.86
C SER A 587 25.24 -31.01 -24.88
N LEU A 588 24.26 -30.13 -24.66
CA LEU A 588 24.35 -29.04 -23.70
C LEU A 588 24.24 -29.57 -22.27
N GLU A 589 23.41 -30.58 -21.99
CA GLU A 589 23.36 -31.25 -20.68
C GLU A 589 24.72 -31.86 -20.32
N ASP A 590 25.31 -32.63 -21.24
CA ASP A 590 26.64 -33.21 -21.05
C ASP A 590 27.72 -32.13 -20.88
N LYS A 591 27.62 -31.03 -21.64
CA LYS A 591 28.58 -29.92 -21.59
C LYS A 591 28.48 -29.13 -20.28
N ILE A 592 27.28 -28.84 -19.80
CA ILE A 592 27.05 -28.15 -18.51
C ILE A 592 27.62 -29.01 -17.38
N MET A 593 27.32 -30.31 -17.35
CA MET A 593 27.87 -31.23 -16.35
C MET A 593 29.41 -31.24 -16.37
N GLN A 594 30.05 -31.26 -17.54
CA GLN A 594 31.52 -31.20 -17.66
C GLN A 594 32.10 -29.87 -17.19
N LEU A 595 31.42 -28.75 -17.46
CA LEU A 595 31.86 -27.42 -17.03
C LEU A 595 31.70 -27.24 -15.52
N GLU A 596 30.64 -27.76 -14.92
CA GLU A 596 30.46 -27.76 -13.46
C GLU A 596 31.52 -28.60 -12.73
N LEU A 597 31.88 -29.76 -13.30
CA LEU A 597 33.00 -30.56 -12.78
C LEU A 597 34.31 -29.78 -12.85
N LYS A 598 34.63 -29.17 -13.99
CA LYS A 598 35.84 -28.32 -14.14
C LYS A 598 35.84 -27.13 -13.19
N LYS A 599 34.69 -26.49 -12.98
CA LYS A 599 34.55 -25.40 -12.00
C LYS A 599 34.90 -25.90 -10.60
N SER A 600 34.38 -27.07 -10.19
CA SER A 600 34.67 -27.66 -8.88
C SER A 600 36.15 -28.04 -8.73
N GLU A 601 36.80 -28.51 -9.79
CA GLU A 601 38.22 -28.83 -9.81
C GLU A 601 39.09 -27.56 -9.64
N VAL A 602 38.77 -26.49 -10.36
CA VAL A 602 39.49 -25.21 -10.26
C VAL A 602 39.26 -24.55 -8.90
N GLU A 603 38.05 -24.62 -8.35
CA GLU A 603 37.75 -24.15 -6.99
C GLU A 603 38.56 -24.93 -5.94
N ALA A 604 38.63 -26.26 -6.06
CA ALA A 604 39.44 -27.10 -5.18
C ALA A 604 40.96 -26.86 -5.33
N GLU A 605 41.44 -26.52 -6.53
CA GLU A 605 42.83 -26.13 -6.76
C GLU A 605 43.16 -24.79 -6.10
N ILE A 606 42.25 -23.80 -6.18
CA ILE A 606 42.39 -22.50 -5.51
C ILE A 606 42.46 -22.69 -3.99
N GLU A 607 41.58 -23.52 -3.42
CA GLU A 607 41.56 -23.81 -1.98
C GLU A 607 42.81 -24.56 -1.49
N ARG A 608 43.40 -25.42 -2.33
CA ARG A 608 44.64 -26.15 -2.00
C ARG A 608 45.90 -25.32 -2.17
N SER A 609 45.87 -24.29 -3.01
CA SER A 609 46.99 -23.37 -3.22
C SER A 609 47.08 -22.30 -2.12
N THR A 610 47.31 -22.72 -0.87
CA THR A 610 47.50 -21.78 0.26
C THR A 610 48.93 -21.24 0.36
N ASP A 611 49.88 -21.80 -0.38
CA ASP A 611 51.29 -21.37 -0.36
C ASP A 611 51.86 -21.21 -1.78
N ILE A 612 52.14 -19.94 -2.12
CA ILE A 612 53.06 -19.42 -3.17
C ILE A 612 52.43 -19.07 -4.54
N ASN A 613 52.71 -17.82 -4.96
CA ASN A 613 52.38 -17.10 -6.22
C ASN A 613 50.95 -16.55 -6.41
N TYR A 614 50.76 -15.31 -5.95
CA TYR A 614 49.58 -14.47 -6.22
C TYR A 614 49.21 -14.37 -7.72
N SER A 615 50.21 -14.42 -8.61
CA SER A 615 50.00 -14.40 -10.06
C SER A 615 49.33 -15.68 -10.60
N GLN A 616 49.60 -16.84 -10.00
CA GLN A 616 48.99 -18.11 -10.42
C GLN A 616 47.54 -18.21 -9.92
N ILE A 617 47.27 -17.69 -8.72
CA ILE A 617 45.92 -17.59 -8.17
C ILE A 617 45.05 -16.67 -9.04
N GLN A 618 45.58 -15.52 -9.48
CA GLN A 618 44.84 -14.60 -10.35
C GLN A 618 44.49 -15.24 -11.70
N ILE A 619 45.42 -15.97 -12.33
CA ILE A 619 45.14 -16.73 -13.56
C ILE A 619 44.04 -17.78 -13.34
N LYS A 620 44.00 -18.42 -12.18
CA LYS A 620 42.97 -19.41 -11.83
C LYS A 620 41.60 -18.77 -11.56
N TYR A 621 41.56 -17.58 -10.96
CA TYR A 621 40.32 -16.80 -10.83
C TYR A 621 39.78 -16.35 -12.18
N ASP A 622 40.65 -15.88 -13.09
CA ASP A 622 40.24 -15.51 -14.46
C ASP A 622 39.70 -16.75 -15.21
N GLN A 623 40.34 -17.92 -15.05
CA GLN A 623 39.84 -19.19 -15.62
C GLN A 623 38.47 -19.57 -15.05
N LEU A 624 38.26 -19.37 -13.76
CA LEU A 624 37.00 -19.67 -13.08
C LEU A 624 35.88 -18.73 -13.54
N GLU A 625 36.18 -17.45 -13.78
CA GLU A 625 35.23 -16.48 -14.32
C GLU A 625 34.81 -16.84 -15.75
N VAL A 626 35.75 -17.26 -16.60
CA VAL A 626 35.45 -17.75 -17.95
C VAL A 626 34.57 -19.00 -17.92
N ILE A 627 34.88 -19.98 -17.04
CA ILE A 627 34.07 -21.21 -16.91
C ILE A 627 32.65 -20.89 -16.43
N LYS A 628 32.49 -19.95 -15.48
CA LYS A 628 31.15 -19.51 -15.02
C LYS A 628 30.35 -18.89 -16.16
N HIS A 629 30.96 -17.99 -16.92
CA HIS A 629 30.30 -17.37 -18.08
C HIS A 629 29.94 -18.42 -19.15
N GLU A 630 30.76 -19.44 -19.38
CA GLU A 630 30.43 -20.52 -20.32
C GLU A 630 29.26 -21.40 -19.83
N ILE A 631 29.15 -21.62 -18.52
CA ILE A 631 28.00 -22.31 -17.91
C ILE A 631 26.74 -21.47 -18.12
N ASP A 632 26.77 -20.19 -17.78
CA ASP A 632 25.61 -19.30 -17.88
C ASP A 632 25.07 -19.27 -19.32
N VAL A 633 25.94 -19.06 -20.31
CA VAL A 633 25.55 -19.08 -21.74
C VAL A 633 24.99 -20.44 -22.18
N ALA A 634 25.58 -21.54 -21.72
CA ALA A 634 25.09 -22.89 -22.05
C ALA A 634 23.73 -23.16 -21.39
N THR A 635 23.51 -22.69 -20.17
CA THR A 635 22.25 -22.85 -19.43
C THR A 635 21.12 -22.00 -20.01
N GLU A 636 21.39 -20.76 -20.42
CA GLU A 636 20.42 -19.91 -21.14
C GLU A 636 20.00 -20.59 -22.45
N ARG A 637 20.96 -21.10 -23.22
CA ARG A 637 20.66 -21.82 -24.47
C ARG A 637 19.88 -23.12 -24.23
N TRP A 638 20.16 -23.82 -23.14
CA TRP A 638 19.41 -25.02 -22.75
C TRP A 638 17.97 -24.68 -22.34
N LEU A 639 17.76 -23.59 -21.59
CA LEU A 639 16.44 -23.08 -21.20
C LEU A 639 15.60 -22.71 -22.42
N GLU A 640 16.17 -21.99 -23.39
CA GLU A 640 15.50 -21.68 -24.66
C GLU A 640 15.02 -22.96 -25.39
N LEU A 641 15.87 -23.99 -25.44
CA LEU A 641 15.52 -25.25 -26.09
C LEU A 641 14.51 -26.08 -25.28
N ALA A 642 14.52 -25.96 -23.95
CA ALA A 642 13.55 -26.60 -23.04
C ALA A 642 12.15 -25.99 -23.18
N GLU A 643 12.06 -24.66 -23.30
CA GLU A 643 10.79 -23.94 -23.54
C GLU A 643 10.16 -24.30 -24.89
N ILE A 644 10.97 -24.66 -25.89
CA ILE A 644 10.49 -25.12 -27.20
C ILE A 644 10.07 -26.62 -27.15
N ASN A 645 10.56 -27.38 -26.17
CA ASN A 645 10.25 -28.81 -26.03
C ASN A 645 8.95 -29.06 -25.24
N ASN A 646 8.59 -28.16 -24.31
CA ASN A 646 7.34 -28.15 -23.55
C ASN A 646 6.20 -27.50 -24.35
#